data_AF-A0AAD3MXD2-F1
#
_entry.id   AF-A0AAD3MXD2-F1
#
_cell.length_a   1.000
_cell.length_b   1.000
_cell.length_c   1.000
_cell.angle_alpha   90.00
_cell.angle_beta   90.00
_cell.angle_gamma   90.00
#
_symmetry.space_group_name_H-M   'P 1'
#
loop_
_entity.id
_entity.type
_entity.pdbx_description
1 polymer ?
#
loop_
_entity_poly.entity_id
_entity_poly.type
_entity_poly.pdbx_seq_one_letter_code
_entity_poly.pdbx_strand_id
1 'polypeptide(L)'
;MEPKPVVKEKFFIVLRGKSRKGFCRGCIGRVEAETQRGELMGLLYCGGSNAGSPKSGGIVRREDTYPLTRHQAQLLLFVSSAGKRLELLCNPQLFSAICELSQDDLVVVKHKKGHLPGMVKNLMQIGRKENKDDLHMLGFEVEFVDSDHSLSSKKPAPLPLYSAADIIQVVPSYSVPLGLHWRDSQCGGLNRKAVTRINSMPNIGSRAYQVRENHTEQSVIQSHNLSTSHVLLEVGSMVEVVSNSGITVYGVIRWLGVPSGKTDEWAGIELDYDVNGCSDGKYGSQRYFTCKGNRALFVPVTKCSPDSRFVCSSTGRETSEPTETLPVPPFEESEENAPPIPESEALSLLVGRMKGIQGHINSCYLDATLFSLFSSSVTLDNIWQKPADTEQPITCTLRKIVNRLRRQGFVPAESVMNFRKQLGCDTFQTDEKDPEEFITVLFQKVLCMEPLLKLRSRREMSQGAYTFQIFLEKEQMGQMPTVQQLLDTSCLSGDLKFEEMPSCLMVQMPRFGNKYKMFSHIIPSTELDITDLLYNSPRECFVCGHLAAYECLQCLPDRKLQPGRIKQYCSTCNTQVHSHHTRQSHSPKALEVPADVAPDTPVPRHKMQLFAVLCIQTSHYVSFVKYGPDPHSWLFFDSMADRCGDDKSGYNIPEIRACPELGDFLSQPEEELARANPSQAPELMRRLLCDSYMFLYQNPATPLSNPNHQEP
;
A
#
# COMPACT_ATOMS: atom_id res chain seq x y z
N MET A 1 46.28 31.66 16.54
CA MET A 1 46.09 30.36 15.85
C MET A 1 44.65 30.31 15.40
N GLU A 2 44.40 30.58 14.11
CA GLU A 2 43.06 30.42 13.53
C GLU A 2 42.66 28.93 13.53
N PRO A 3 41.37 28.61 13.78
CA PRO A 3 40.89 27.25 13.71
C PRO A 3 40.96 26.76 12.26
N LYS A 4 41.74 25.72 11.99
CA LYS A 4 41.76 25.05 10.68
C LYS A 4 40.33 24.67 10.28
N PRO A 5 39.88 24.97 9.05
CA PRO A 5 38.56 24.54 8.58
C PRO A 5 38.50 23.02 8.58
N VAL A 6 37.49 22.46 9.25
CA VAL A 6 37.20 21.02 9.21
C VAL A 6 36.74 20.69 7.81
N VAL A 7 37.62 20.13 6.99
CA VAL A 7 37.27 19.60 5.67
C VAL A 7 36.28 18.46 5.89
N LYS A 8 35.01 18.65 5.51
CA LYS A 8 34.01 17.57 5.52
C LYS A 8 34.48 16.49 4.54
N GLU A 9 34.83 15.31 5.07
CA GLU A 9 35.17 14.15 4.26
C GLU A 9 33.99 13.78 3.36
N LYS A 10 34.22 13.68 2.05
CA LYS A 10 33.21 13.29 1.05
C LYS A 10 33.52 11.88 0.58
N PHE A 11 32.53 10.99 0.65
CA PHE A 11 32.64 9.61 0.15
C PHE A 11 31.81 9.44 -1.12
N PHE A 12 32.13 8.44 -1.93
CA PHE A 12 31.39 8.11 -3.14
C PHE A 12 31.46 6.61 -3.46
N ILE A 13 30.56 6.15 -4.30
CA ILE A 13 30.58 4.82 -4.92
C ILE A 13 30.52 4.93 -6.44
N VAL A 14 31.22 4.04 -7.11
CA VAL A 14 31.38 4.08 -8.58
C VAL A 14 30.24 3.31 -9.25
N LEU A 15 29.42 4.01 -10.03
CA LEU A 15 28.28 3.44 -10.75
C LEU A 15 28.71 2.79 -12.08
N ARG A 16 29.68 3.40 -12.77
CA ARG A 16 30.21 2.97 -14.09
C ARG A 16 31.73 2.95 -14.04
N GLY A 17 32.35 1.77 -14.15
CA GLY A 17 33.80 1.59 -14.00
C GLY A 17 34.52 1.24 -15.32
N LYS A 18 35.79 1.62 -15.46
CA LYS A 18 36.66 1.27 -16.61
C LYS A 18 37.72 0.24 -16.18
N SER A 19 37.75 -0.92 -16.82
CA SER A 19 38.52 -2.12 -16.40
C SER A 19 40.06 -2.01 -16.41
N ARG A 20 40.67 -0.99 -17.04
CA ARG A 20 42.13 -1.03 -17.29
C ARG A 20 42.99 0.02 -16.57
N LYS A 21 42.45 1.16 -16.09
CA LYS A 21 43.20 2.21 -15.33
C LYS A 21 42.31 3.10 -14.43
N GLY A 22 41.15 2.63 -14.00
CA GLY A 22 40.20 3.42 -13.21
C GLY A 22 39.50 2.62 -12.13
N PHE A 23 38.65 3.28 -11.35
CA PHE A 23 37.89 2.60 -10.30
C PHE A 23 36.91 1.58 -10.90
N CYS A 24 36.82 0.42 -10.25
CA CYS A 24 35.88 -0.62 -10.64
C CYS A 24 34.46 -0.28 -10.16
N ARG A 25 33.46 -0.76 -10.90
CA ARG A 25 32.04 -0.58 -10.58
C ARG A 25 31.72 -1.20 -9.21
N GLY A 26 31.04 -0.44 -8.34
CA GLY A 26 30.68 -0.84 -6.97
C GLY A 26 31.78 -0.65 -5.91
N CYS A 27 32.92 -0.05 -6.28
CA CYS A 27 33.95 0.33 -5.32
C CYS A 27 33.59 1.65 -4.62
N ILE A 28 33.94 1.73 -3.33
CA ILE A 28 33.70 2.91 -2.47
C ILE A 28 35.02 3.67 -2.32
N GLY A 29 34.97 4.98 -2.43
CA GLY A 29 36.13 5.84 -2.27
C GLY A 29 35.87 7.11 -1.45
N ARG A 30 36.96 7.74 -0.99
CA ARG A 30 36.95 9.06 -0.35
C ARG A 30 37.56 10.08 -1.31
N VAL A 31 36.90 11.22 -1.49
CA VAL A 31 37.39 12.33 -2.32
C VAL A 31 38.55 13.02 -1.62
N GLU A 32 39.69 13.13 -2.30
CA GLU A 32 40.85 13.91 -1.84
C GLU A 32 40.91 15.28 -2.51
N ALA A 33 40.61 15.32 -3.81
CA ALA A 33 40.58 16.56 -4.59
C ALA A 33 39.62 16.43 -5.77
N GLU A 34 39.12 17.58 -6.23
CA GLU A 34 38.25 17.69 -7.38
C GLU A 34 38.87 18.63 -8.41
N THR A 35 38.94 18.17 -9.66
CA THR A 35 39.45 19.00 -10.76
C THR A 35 38.33 19.88 -11.33
N GLN A 36 38.69 21.04 -11.89
CA GLN A 36 37.74 21.97 -12.53
C GLN A 36 36.98 21.36 -13.73
N ARG A 37 37.42 20.19 -14.22
CA ARG A 37 36.78 19.44 -15.32
C ARG A 37 35.78 18.37 -14.83
N GLY A 38 35.45 18.33 -13.54
CA GLY A 38 34.47 17.40 -12.97
C GLY A 38 35.01 15.99 -12.71
N GLU A 39 36.33 15.82 -12.65
CA GLU A 39 36.95 14.55 -12.25
C GLU A 39 37.30 14.55 -10.76
N LEU A 40 36.91 13.48 -10.06
CA LEU A 40 37.18 13.23 -8.66
C LEU A 40 38.43 12.38 -8.52
N MET A 41 39.41 12.88 -7.78
CA MET A 41 40.54 12.09 -7.31
C MET A 41 40.22 11.55 -5.92
N GLY A 42 40.35 10.24 -5.74
CA GLY A 42 39.99 9.63 -4.47
C GLY A 42 40.75 8.35 -4.13
N LEU A 43 40.75 8.03 -2.84
CA LEU A 43 41.30 6.79 -2.30
C LEU A 43 40.22 5.71 -2.25
N LEU A 44 40.55 4.50 -2.69
CA LEU A 44 39.63 3.36 -2.69
C LEU A 44 39.71 2.50 -1.43
N TYR A 45 38.54 2.11 -0.94
CA TYR A 45 38.34 1.07 0.06
C TYR A 45 37.85 -0.21 -0.63
N CYS A 46 38.63 -1.29 -0.57
CA CYS A 46 38.34 -2.56 -1.25
C CYS A 46 37.59 -3.54 -0.34
N GLY A 47 36.65 -4.33 -0.88
CA GLY A 47 36.02 -5.43 -0.12
C GLY A 47 36.99 -6.60 0.09
N GLY A 48 37.12 -7.08 1.34
CA GLY A 48 38.00 -8.20 1.72
C GLY A 48 38.53 -8.07 3.16
N SER A 49 39.42 -8.98 3.59
CA SER A 49 39.89 -9.10 5.00
C SER A 49 40.54 -7.83 5.59
N ASN A 50 40.97 -6.89 4.75
CA ASN A 50 41.50 -5.56 5.12
C ASN A 50 40.68 -4.43 4.47
N ALA A 51 39.34 -4.45 4.62
CA ALA A 51 38.43 -3.54 3.91
C ALA A 51 38.38 -2.09 4.44
N GLY A 52 38.99 -1.83 5.60
CA GLY A 52 38.96 -0.51 6.24
C GLY A 52 40.07 0.44 5.82
N SER A 53 41.13 -0.03 5.15
CA SER A 53 42.29 0.79 4.80
C SER A 53 42.33 1.14 3.31
N PRO A 54 42.65 2.40 2.95
CA PRO A 54 42.73 2.82 1.56
C PRO A 54 43.93 2.19 0.86
N LYS A 55 43.72 1.56 -0.32
CA LYS A 55 44.77 0.77 -1.01
C LYS A 55 45.37 1.44 -2.24
N SER A 56 44.63 2.32 -2.93
CA SER A 56 45.10 2.98 -4.16
C SER A 56 44.31 4.26 -4.46
N GLY A 57 45.02 5.30 -4.90
CA GLY A 57 44.41 6.50 -5.48
C GLY A 57 44.09 6.32 -6.97
N GLY A 58 43.02 6.96 -7.44
CA GLY A 58 42.64 6.95 -8.85
C GLY A 58 41.70 8.12 -9.20
N ILE A 59 41.30 8.18 -10.48
CA ILE A 59 40.46 9.26 -11.01
C ILE A 59 39.17 8.66 -11.58
N VAL A 60 38.04 9.29 -11.28
CA VAL A 60 36.72 8.97 -11.84
C VAL A 60 35.95 10.24 -12.13
N ARG A 61 35.12 10.22 -13.17
CA ARG A 61 34.25 11.36 -13.45
C ARG A 61 33.13 11.42 -12.42
N ARG A 62 32.78 12.63 -11.97
CA ARG A 62 31.67 12.85 -11.02
C ARG A 62 30.37 12.22 -11.51
N GLU A 63 30.09 12.30 -12.81
CA GLU A 63 28.90 11.73 -13.46
C GLU A 63 28.79 10.19 -13.37
N ASP A 64 29.92 9.51 -13.15
CA ASP A 64 29.98 8.05 -13.01
C ASP A 64 29.98 7.61 -11.54
N THR A 65 29.73 8.53 -10.60
CA THR A 65 29.75 8.28 -9.15
C THR A 65 28.46 8.72 -8.47
N TYR A 66 28.14 8.08 -7.34
CA TYR A 66 27.09 8.50 -6.44
C TYR A 66 27.70 8.95 -5.10
N PRO A 67 27.36 10.15 -4.58
CA PRO A 67 27.90 10.64 -3.32
C PRO A 67 27.33 9.85 -2.13
N LEU A 68 28.16 9.56 -1.14
CA LEU A 68 27.79 8.84 0.08
C LEU A 68 28.13 9.65 1.33
N THR A 69 27.32 9.50 2.36
CA THR A 69 27.71 9.90 3.71
C THR A 69 28.75 8.93 4.28
N ARG A 70 29.47 9.35 5.33
CA ARG A 70 30.41 8.47 6.03
C ARG A 70 29.72 7.20 6.52
N HIS A 71 28.53 7.32 7.13
CA HIS A 71 27.75 6.19 7.64
C HIS A 71 27.32 5.22 6.52
N GLN A 72 26.81 5.73 5.40
CA GLN A 72 26.46 4.91 4.24
C GLN A 72 27.66 4.15 3.66
N ALA A 73 28.81 4.82 3.57
CA ALA A 73 30.05 4.18 3.12
C ALA A 73 30.48 3.04 4.06
N GLN A 74 30.35 3.23 5.39
CA GLN A 74 30.68 2.21 6.39
C GLN A 74 29.79 0.96 6.31
N LEU A 75 28.48 1.13 6.10
CA LEU A 75 27.53 0.03 5.92
C LEU A 75 27.79 -0.74 4.62
N LEU A 76 27.99 -0.02 3.51
CA LEU A 76 28.24 -0.63 2.21
C LEU A 76 29.60 -1.33 2.12
N LEU A 77 30.60 -0.92 2.91
CA LEU A 77 31.90 -1.60 2.95
C LEU A 77 31.80 -3.03 3.49
N PHE A 78 30.90 -3.29 4.44
CA PHE A 78 30.71 -4.63 5.00
C PHE A 78 30.07 -5.60 3.99
N VAL A 79 29.32 -5.08 3.01
CA VAL A 79 28.76 -5.88 1.91
C VAL A 79 29.90 -6.37 1.01
N SER A 80 30.12 -7.68 0.93
CA SER A 80 31.28 -8.23 0.21
C SER A 80 31.19 -8.13 -1.32
N SER A 81 29.97 -8.14 -1.88
CA SER A 81 29.74 -8.09 -3.34
C SER A 81 29.54 -6.66 -3.84
N ALA A 82 30.37 -6.23 -4.80
CA ALA A 82 30.25 -4.93 -5.45
C ALA A 82 28.91 -4.74 -6.20
N GLY A 83 28.34 -5.84 -6.73
CA GLY A 83 27.01 -5.82 -7.37
C GLY A 83 25.90 -5.53 -6.36
N LYS A 84 25.91 -6.24 -5.22
CA LYS A 84 24.92 -6.05 -4.15
C LYS A 84 24.94 -4.64 -3.54
N ARG A 85 26.12 -4.01 -3.45
CA ARG A 85 26.25 -2.60 -3.01
C ARG A 85 25.48 -1.65 -3.93
N LEU A 86 25.52 -1.89 -5.24
CA LEU A 86 24.80 -1.08 -6.21
C LEU A 86 23.30 -1.40 -6.23
N GLU A 87 22.92 -2.66 -6.04
CA GLU A 87 21.50 -3.06 -5.91
C GLU A 87 20.82 -2.35 -4.73
N LEU A 88 21.49 -2.22 -3.58
CA LEU A 88 20.98 -1.45 -2.44
C LEU A 88 20.70 0.01 -2.79
N LEU A 89 21.56 0.64 -3.61
CA LEU A 89 21.38 2.03 -4.03
C LEU A 89 20.28 2.20 -5.09
N CYS A 90 19.91 1.13 -5.81
CA CYS A 90 18.75 1.13 -6.70
C CYS A 90 17.42 1.10 -5.92
N ASN A 91 17.43 0.84 -4.61
CA ASN A 91 16.28 0.93 -3.72
C ASN A 91 16.53 1.99 -2.62
N PRO A 92 16.36 3.29 -2.94
CA PRO A 92 16.72 4.38 -2.02
C PRO A 92 15.89 4.38 -0.73
N GLN A 93 14.64 3.92 -0.78
CA GLN A 93 13.76 3.86 0.38
C GLN A 93 14.25 2.84 1.42
N LEU A 94 14.52 1.60 0.99
CA LEU A 94 15.03 0.55 1.87
C LEU A 94 16.40 0.91 2.44
N PHE A 95 17.31 1.42 1.60
CA PHE A 95 18.65 1.77 2.07
C PHE A 95 18.63 2.95 3.05
N SER A 96 17.73 3.93 2.86
CA SER A 96 17.53 5.01 3.85
C SER A 96 17.04 4.46 5.18
N ALA A 97 16.03 3.59 5.16
CA ALA A 97 15.51 2.95 6.37
C ALA A 97 16.58 2.12 7.10
N ILE A 98 17.43 1.38 6.37
CA ILE A 98 18.56 0.63 6.95
C ILE A 98 19.58 1.57 7.60
N CYS A 99 19.81 2.75 7.05
CA CYS A 99 20.72 3.75 7.64
C CYS A 99 20.17 4.37 8.92
N GLU A 100 18.87 4.29 9.17
CA GLU A 100 18.19 4.84 10.33
C GLU A 100 17.93 3.80 11.43
N LEU A 101 18.27 2.52 11.17
CA LEU A 101 18.09 1.42 12.12
C LEU A 101 18.82 1.70 13.44
N SER A 102 18.06 1.53 14.52
CA SER A 102 18.49 1.65 15.89
C SER A 102 18.35 0.31 16.63
N GLN A 103 18.79 0.29 17.88
CA GLN A 103 18.63 -0.89 18.73
C GLN A 103 17.13 -1.16 18.98
N ASP A 104 16.77 -2.43 18.97
CA ASP A 104 15.42 -3.00 19.11
C ASP A 104 14.47 -2.76 17.93
N ASP A 105 14.97 -2.21 16.80
CA ASP A 105 14.19 -2.17 15.56
C ASP A 105 14.04 -3.55 14.92
N LEU A 106 12.86 -3.81 14.37
CA LEU A 106 12.52 -5.07 13.73
C LEU A 106 12.95 -5.06 12.25
N VAL A 107 13.60 -6.13 11.84
CA VAL A 107 14.12 -6.32 10.49
C VAL A 107 13.83 -7.72 9.99
N VAL A 108 13.65 -7.85 8.67
CA VAL A 108 13.62 -9.17 8.03
C VAL A 108 14.96 -9.40 7.34
N VAL A 109 15.67 -10.43 7.78
CA VAL A 109 17.01 -10.77 7.27
C VAL A 109 17.01 -12.03 6.43
N LYS A 110 17.85 -12.04 5.40
CA LYS A 110 18.12 -13.20 4.56
C LYS A 110 19.02 -14.18 5.31
N HIS A 111 18.45 -15.28 5.79
CA HIS A 111 19.18 -16.34 6.49
C HIS A 111 19.23 -17.63 5.65
N LYS A 112 20.11 -18.58 6.00
CA LYS A 112 20.41 -19.78 5.19
C LYS A 112 19.18 -20.65 4.83
N LYS A 113 18.07 -20.54 5.59
CA LYS A 113 16.82 -21.30 5.41
C LYS A 113 15.64 -20.46 4.87
N GLY A 114 15.85 -19.18 4.55
CA GLY A 114 14.76 -18.29 4.13
C GLY A 114 14.88 -16.89 4.73
N HIS A 115 13.79 -16.13 4.68
CA HIS A 115 13.72 -14.80 5.28
C HIS A 115 13.17 -14.92 6.69
N LEU A 116 13.89 -14.41 7.68
CA LEU A 116 13.51 -14.54 9.09
C LEU A 116 13.37 -13.15 9.72
N PRO A 117 12.31 -12.92 10.51
CA PRO A 117 12.20 -11.71 11.31
C PRO A 117 13.19 -11.78 12.47
N GLY A 118 13.83 -10.66 12.75
CA GLY A 118 14.73 -10.51 13.87
C GLY A 118 14.77 -9.07 14.37
N MET A 119 15.25 -8.90 15.58
CA MET A 119 15.38 -7.62 16.24
C MET A 119 16.85 -7.21 16.24
N VAL A 120 17.14 -5.98 15.80
CA VAL A 120 18.49 -5.42 15.82
C VAL A 120 18.90 -5.22 17.27
N LYS A 121 19.94 -5.91 17.74
CA LYS A 121 20.46 -5.71 19.10
C LYS A 121 21.58 -4.70 19.15
N ASN A 122 22.49 -4.72 18.19
CA ASN A 122 23.61 -3.79 18.14
C ASN A 122 24.03 -3.48 16.71
N LEU A 123 24.57 -2.27 16.53
CA LEU A 123 25.35 -1.90 15.35
C LEU A 123 26.84 -2.10 15.65
N MET A 124 27.43 -3.14 15.10
CA MET A 124 28.80 -3.56 15.36
C MET A 124 29.79 -2.88 14.44
N GLN A 125 30.88 -2.37 15.02
CA GLN A 125 32.05 -1.90 14.27
C GLN A 125 33.00 -3.06 14.02
N ILE A 126 33.28 -3.32 12.75
CA ILE A 126 34.06 -4.47 12.28
C ILE A 126 35.34 -3.97 11.63
N GLY A 127 36.49 -4.46 12.11
CA GLY A 127 37.83 -4.07 11.66
C GLY A 127 38.61 -3.27 12.71
N ARG A 128 39.95 -3.33 12.63
CA ARG A 128 40.84 -2.57 13.53
C ARG A 128 41.14 -1.21 12.90
N LYS A 129 41.07 -0.14 13.70
CA LYS A 129 41.53 1.19 13.31
C LYS A 129 43.02 1.28 13.55
N GLU A 130 43.82 1.19 12.50
CA GLU A 130 45.27 1.32 12.62
C GLU A 130 45.70 2.76 12.31
N ASN A 131 45.01 3.45 11.40
CA ASN A 131 45.29 4.82 10.98
C ASN A 131 44.07 5.77 11.10
N LYS A 132 44.32 7.09 11.10
CA LYS A 132 43.25 8.12 11.14
C LYS A 132 42.32 8.08 9.93
N ASP A 133 42.81 7.63 8.78
CA ASP A 133 42.08 7.58 7.51
C ASP A 133 41.32 6.26 7.28
N ASP A 134 41.39 5.31 8.23
CA ASP A 134 40.67 4.05 8.12
C ASP A 134 39.17 4.22 8.40
N LEU A 135 38.35 3.52 7.62
CA LEU A 135 36.90 3.49 7.73
C LEU A 135 36.45 2.13 8.30
N HIS A 136 35.85 2.13 9.49
CA HIS A 136 35.32 0.90 10.09
C HIS A 136 34.10 0.41 9.30
N MET A 137 34.00 -0.90 9.11
CA MET A 137 32.79 -1.51 8.56
C MET A 137 31.70 -1.54 9.63
N LEU A 138 30.45 -1.40 9.22
CA LEU A 138 29.30 -1.52 10.12
C LEU A 138 28.42 -2.71 9.71
N GLY A 139 28.04 -3.52 10.69
CA GLY A 139 27.10 -4.63 10.52
C GLY A 139 26.13 -4.71 11.70
N PHE A 140 25.02 -5.42 11.52
CA PHE A 140 23.93 -5.50 12.50
C PHE A 140 23.95 -6.86 13.19
N GLU A 141 24.04 -6.87 14.52
CA GLU A 141 23.71 -8.06 15.32
C GLU A 141 22.19 -8.18 15.41
N VAL A 142 21.67 -9.31 14.97
CA VAL A 142 20.22 -9.53 14.93
C VAL A 142 19.88 -10.76 15.76
N GLU A 143 18.98 -10.58 16.72
CA GLU A 143 18.37 -11.67 17.49
C GLU A 143 17.11 -12.16 16.76
N PHE A 144 17.01 -13.45 16.50
CA PHE A 144 15.82 -14.00 15.85
C PHE A 144 14.66 -14.13 16.84
N VAL A 145 13.46 -13.84 16.37
CA VAL A 145 12.24 -14.04 17.13
C VAL A 145 11.87 -15.53 17.04
N ASP A 146 12.47 -16.38 17.88
CA ASP A 146 12.18 -17.82 17.89
C ASP A 146 10.80 -18.12 18.52
N SER A 147 10.04 -19.03 17.89
CA SER A 147 8.71 -19.50 18.32
C SER A 147 8.75 -20.74 19.23
N ASP A 148 9.93 -21.25 19.61
CA ASP A 148 10.06 -22.48 20.41
C ASP A 148 11.12 -22.33 21.51
N HIS A 149 10.70 -22.09 22.75
CA HIS A 149 11.58 -22.26 23.91
C HIS A 149 11.58 -23.73 24.38
N SER A 150 12.52 -24.52 23.86
CA SER A 150 13.01 -25.68 24.62
C SER A 150 14.14 -25.22 25.55
N LEU A 151 13.85 -25.19 26.84
CA LEU A 151 14.79 -24.91 27.93
C LEU A 151 16.03 -25.81 27.82
N SER A 152 17.19 -25.22 27.57
CA SER A 152 18.49 -25.82 27.91
C SER A 152 19.47 -24.72 28.30
N SER A 153 19.78 -24.68 29.59
CA SER A 153 20.82 -23.86 30.20
C SER A 153 22.20 -24.16 29.60
N LYS A 154 22.58 -23.43 28.54
CA LYS A 154 23.96 -23.35 28.04
C LYS A 154 24.25 -21.89 27.68
N LYS A 155 25.49 -21.44 27.94
CA LYS A 155 25.99 -20.06 27.74
C LYS A 155 25.47 -19.42 26.44
N PRO A 156 25.15 -18.11 26.43
CA PRO A 156 24.63 -17.44 25.23
C PRO A 156 25.64 -17.58 24.09
N ALA A 157 25.20 -18.13 22.97
CA ALA A 157 25.96 -18.12 21.72
C ALA A 157 26.05 -16.67 21.20
N PRO A 158 27.13 -16.28 20.50
CA PRO A 158 27.22 -14.95 19.91
C PRO A 158 26.11 -14.74 18.88
N LEU A 159 25.47 -13.58 18.91
CA LEU A 159 24.40 -13.23 17.97
C LEU A 159 24.93 -13.20 16.53
N PRO A 160 24.13 -13.64 15.54
CA PRO A 160 24.54 -13.61 14.15
C PRO A 160 24.64 -12.17 13.63
N LEU A 161 25.71 -11.91 12.87
CA LEU A 161 26.06 -10.59 12.33
C LEU A 161 25.71 -10.51 10.83
N TYR A 162 24.93 -9.49 10.45
CA TYR A 162 24.41 -9.29 9.11
C TYR A 162 24.89 -7.99 8.48
N SER A 163 25.08 -8.00 7.16
CA SER A 163 25.37 -6.79 6.40
C SER A 163 24.09 -6.06 6.00
N ALA A 164 24.20 -4.78 5.63
CA ALA A 164 23.08 -4.02 5.09
C ALA A 164 22.41 -4.69 3.87
N ALA A 165 23.13 -5.52 3.11
CA ALA A 165 22.57 -6.24 1.96
C ALA A 165 21.81 -7.52 2.34
N ASP A 166 21.93 -7.97 3.59
CA ASP A 166 21.20 -9.12 4.11
C ASP A 166 19.85 -8.70 4.73
N ILE A 167 19.66 -7.41 5.01
CA ILE A 167 18.37 -6.85 5.45
C ILE A 167 17.50 -6.60 4.21
N ILE A 168 16.38 -7.30 4.14
CA ILE A 168 15.44 -7.22 3.02
C ILE A 168 14.34 -6.21 3.31
N GLN A 169 14.00 -6.01 4.58
CA GLN A 169 12.96 -5.12 5.03
C GLN A 169 13.28 -4.58 6.43
N VAL A 170 12.93 -3.32 6.66
CA VAL A 170 12.87 -2.67 7.97
C VAL A 170 11.40 -2.52 8.33
N VAL A 171 11.02 -2.99 9.50
CA VAL A 171 9.65 -2.88 10.03
C VAL A 171 9.58 -1.59 10.84
N PRO A 172 8.75 -0.60 10.45
CA PRO A 172 8.70 0.69 11.14
C PRO A 172 8.27 0.52 12.60
N SER A 173 8.90 1.23 13.54
CA SER A 173 8.70 1.07 14.99
C SER A 173 7.26 1.38 15.46
N TYR A 174 6.42 2.00 14.62
CA TYR A 174 4.99 2.24 14.90
C TYR A 174 4.06 1.09 14.48
N SER A 175 4.59 0.03 13.84
CA SER A 175 3.84 -1.16 13.43
C SER A 175 3.90 -2.30 14.45
N VAL A 176 4.45 -2.05 15.64
CA VAL A 176 4.39 -2.96 16.79
C VAL A 176 3.08 -2.68 17.54
N PRO A 177 2.19 -3.67 17.73
CA PRO A 177 1.04 -3.52 18.62
C PRO A 177 1.55 -3.13 20.01
N LEU A 178 0.95 -2.10 20.61
CA LEU A 178 1.16 -1.75 22.02
C LEU A 178 0.84 -2.97 22.90
N GLY A 179 1.85 -3.77 23.27
CA GLY A 179 1.61 -5.00 24.03
C GLY A 179 2.78 -5.89 24.43
N LEU A 180 3.99 -5.78 23.86
CA LEU A 180 5.15 -6.55 24.34
C LEU A 180 5.95 -5.76 25.39
N HIS A 181 5.38 -5.67 26.60
CA HIS A 181 6.13 -5.20 27.77
C HIS A 181 7.05 -6.34 28.23
N TRP A 182 8.32 -6.30 27.83
CA TRP A 182 9.33 -7.19 28.40
C TRP A 182 9.48 -6.86 29.90
N ARG A 183 9.38 -7.89 30.75
CA ARG A 183 9.64 -7.74 32.17
C ARG A 183 11.11 -7.41 32.38
N ASP A 184 11.36 -6.26 32.99
CA ASP A 184 12.63 -5.96 33.66
C ASP A 184 12.98 -7.10 34.62
N SER A 185 14.03 -7.85 34.30
CA SER A 185 14.73 -8.67 35.29
C SER A 185 15.90 -7.87 35.82
N GLN A 186 15.67 -7.15 36.93
CA GLN A 186 16.73 -6.60 37.76
C GLN A 186 17.56 -7.75 38.37
N CYS A 187 18.88 -7.75 38.12
CA CYS A 187 19.86 -8.00 39.19
C CYS A 187 21.28 -7.57 38.79
N GLY A 188 21.90 -6.75 39.64
CA GLY A 188 23.36 -6.71 39.84
C GLY A 188 24.16 -5.67 39.07
N GLY A 189 24.25 -4.45 39.61
CA GLY A 189 25.07 -3.37 39.04
C GLY A 189 26.58 -3.58 39.14
N LEU A 190 27.32 -2.83 38.33
CA LEU A 190 28.51 -2.05 38.71
C LEU A 190 29.04 -1.21 37.53
N ASN A 191 28.91 0.11 37.69
CA ASN A 191 29.85 1.18 37.31
C ASN A 191 30.27 1.44 35.84
N ARG A 192 30.04 2.73 35.48
CA ARG A 192 30.87 3.66 34.68
C ARG A 192 30.78 3.55 33.14
N LYS A 193 30.54 4.60 32.35
CA LYS A 193 30.52 6.08 32.55
C LYS A 193 29.53 6.72 31.57
N ALA A 194 28.78 7.68 32.09
CA ALA A 194 27.97 8.62 31.34
C ALA A 194 28.82 9.56 30.47
N VAL A 195 28.26 9.99 29.33
CA VAL A 195 28.49 11.33 28.79
C VAL A 195 27.12 11.96 28.56
N THR A 196 26.89 13.05 29.27
CA THR A 196 25.68 13.86 29.36
C THR A 196 25.64 14.98 28.31
N ARG A 197 24.43 15.17 27.75
CA ARG A 197 23.77 16.43 27.32
C ARG A 197 24.45 17.21 26.18
N ILE A 198 23.71 17.87 25.28
CA ILE A 198 23.04 19.16 25.53
C ILE A 198 21.88 19.35 24.52
N ASN A 199 20.72 19.74 25.07
CA ASN A 199 19.59 20.33 24.33
C ASN A 199 19.93 21.74 23.85
N SER A 200 19.32 22.14 22.73
CA SER A 200 18.54 23.39 22.52
C SER A 200 18.87 24.08 21.21
N MET A 201 17.82 24.31 20.39
CA MET A 201 17.81 25.27 19.30
C MET A 201 18.01 26.72 19.80
N PRO A 202 18.20 27.69 18.89
CA PRO A 202 17.05 28.54 18.60
C PRO A 202 16.89 29.00 17.15
N ASN A 203 15.63 29.38 16.87
CA ASN A 203 15.11 30.15 15.76
C ASN A 203 15.69 31.58 15.74
N ILE A 204 16.11 32.10 14.58
CA ILE A 204 16.27 33.54 14.29
C ILE A 204 15.88 33.76 12.82
N GLY A 205 14.90 34.64 12.57
CA GLY A 205 14.53 35.09 11.23
C GLY A 205 15.42 36.22 10.72
N SER A 206 15.36 36.52 9.42
CA SER A 206 15.45 37.88 8.87
C SER A 206 15.18 37.95 7.36
N ARG A 207 14.16 38.77 7.06
CA ARG A 207 14.08 39.86 6.07
C ARG A 207 14.39 39.65 4.57
N ALA A 208 13.42 40.19 3.83
CA ALA A 208 13.40 40.66 2.45
C ALA A 208 14.70 41.29 1.91
N TYR A 209 14.97 41.02 0.64
CA TYR A 209 15.63 41.93 -0.28
C TYR A 209 14.87 41.98 -1.62
N GLN A 210 14.47 43.20 -1.98
CA GLN A 210 14.02 43.59 -3.30
C GLN A 210 15.21 43.62 -4.25
N VAL A 211 15.05 43.14 -5.48
CA VAL A 211 15.84 43.61 -6.63
C VAL A 211 14.87 44.03 -7.72
N ARG A 212 15.09 45.26 -8.16
CA ARG A 212 14.32 46.08 -9.09
C ARG A 212 15.17 46.18 -10.34
N GLU A 213 14.67 45.74 -11.49
CA GLU A 213 15.16 46.23 -12.79
C GLU A 213 13.96 46.53 -13.68
N ASN A 214 13.86 47.81 -14.05
CA ASN A 214 12.95 48.36 -15.03
C ASN A 214 13.61 48.19 -16.41
N HIS A 215 12.84 47.84 -17.44
CA HIS A 215 12.96 48.49 -18.75
C HIS A 215 11.59 48.54 -19.43
N THR A 216 11.19 49.78 -19.71
CA THR A 216 10.00 50.23 -20.43
C THR A 216 10.20 50.05 -21.93
N GLU A 217 9.16 49.62 -22.66
CA GLU A 217 8.85 50.19 -23.97
C GLU A 217 7.39 49.94 -24.37
N GLN A 218 6.73 51.05 -24.71
CA GLN A 218 5.41 51.22 -25.32
C GLN A 218 5.53 50.84 -26.82
N SER A 219 4.54 50.56 -27.67
CA SER A 219 3.10 50.78 -27.76
C SER A 219 2.59 50.05 -29.03
N VAL A 220 1.27 50.17 -29.28
CA VAL A 220 0.56 50.18 -30.57
C VAL A 220 -0.36 49.00 -30.85
N ILE A 221 -1.64 49.34 -30.80
CA ILE A 221 -2.82 48.60 -31.26
C ILE A 221 -2.89 48.67 -32.78
N GLN A 222 -3.23 47.55 -33.45
CA GLN A 222 -4.00 47.57 -34.70
C GLN A 222 -4.71 46.23 -34.95
N SER A 223 -5.78 46.32 -35.72
CA SER A 223 -7.03 45.55 -35.65
C SER A 223 -7.25 44.54 -36.80
N HIS A 224 -7.97 43.46 -36.48
CA HIS A 224 -8.84 42.58 -37.30
C HIS A 224 -8.30 41.86 -38.56
N ASN A 225 -8.46 40.52 -38.59
CA ASN A 225 -9.41 39.80 -39.48
C ASN A 225 -9.48 38.29 -39.14
N LEU A 226 -10.71 37.77 -38.99
CA LEU A 226 -11.04 36.33 -38.81
C LEU A 226 -11.05 35.60 -40.17
N SER A 227 -10.45 34.41 -40.26
CA SER A 227 -11.00 33.31 -41.08
C SER A 227 -10.38 31.93 -40.73
N THR A 228 -11.26 30.94 -40.53
CA THR A 228 -11.04 29.47 -40.52
C THR A 228 -10.04 28.87 -39.54
N SER A 229 -10.53 28.30 -38.43
CA SER A 229 -9.74 27.54 -37.44
C SER A 229 -9.29 26.18 -37.99
N HIS A 230 -8.22 26.16 -38.77
CA HIS A 230 -7.37 24.98 -38.89
C HIS A 230 -6.60 24.84 -37.57
N VAL A 231 -6.70 23.69 -36.89
CA VAL A 231 -5.82 23.39 -35.76
C VAL A 231 -4.40 23.29 -36.33
N LEU A 232 -3.55 24.27 -36.03
CA LEU A 232 -2.14 24.24 -36.44
C LEU A 232 -1.42 23.12 -35.67
N LEU A 233 -0.88 22.17 -36.41
CA LEU A 233 0.00 21.13 -35.87
C LEU A 233 1.44 21.68 -35.84
N GLU A 234 2.10 21.57 -34.70
CA GLU A 234 3.48 22.03 -34.49
C GLU A 234 4.38 20.91 -33.95
N VAL A 235 5.68 21.15 -33.87
CA VAL A 235 6.62 20.20 -33.27
C VAL A 235 6.31 20.11 -31.77
N GLY A 236 5.95 18.90 -31.32
CA GLY A 236 5.46 18.63 -29.97
C GLY A 236 3.98 18.28 -29.92
N SER A 237 3.20 18.51 -30.99
CA SER A 237 1.79 18.12 -31.04
C SER A 237 1.63 16.59 -31.00
N MET A 238 0.69 16.14 -30.17
CA MET A 238 0.21 14.75 -30.14
C MET A 238 -0.71 14.53 -31.33
N VAL A 239 -0.40 13.53 -32.15
CA VAL A 239 -1.13 13.27 -33.38
C VAL A 239 -1.48 11.80 -33.53
N GLU A 240 -2.64 11.59 -34.11
CA GLU A 240 -3.05 10.30 -34.65
C GLU A 240 -2.93 10.31 -36.18
N VAL A 241 -2.50 9.19 -36.74
CA VAL A 241 -2.37 8.98 -38.17
C VAL A 241 -3.11 7.71 -38.54
N VAL A 242 -4.09 7.83 -39.43
CA VAL A 242 -4.83 6.67 -39.94
C VAL A 242 -4.10 6.11 -41.15
N SER A 243 -3.61 4.87 -41.04
CA SER A 243 -3.00 4.14 -42.16
C SER A 243 -4.04 3.86 -43.26
N ASN A 244 -3.57 3.65 -44.49
CA ASN A 244 -4.42 3.27 -45.62
C ASN A 244 -5.17 1.94 -45.40
N SER A 245 -4.74 1.12 -44.43
CA SER A 245 -5.40 -0.13 -44.00
C SER A 245 -6.45 0.07 -42.89
N GLY A 246 -6.75 1.31 -42.49
CA GLY A 246 -7.73 1.64 -41.44
C GLY A 246 -7.20 1.51 -40.00
N ILE A 247 -5.91 1.26 -39.82
CA ILE A 247 -5.27 1.17 -38.49
C ILE A 247 -4.77 2.56 -38.08
N THR A 248 -5.20 3.04 -36.91
CA THR A 248 -4.77 4.32 -36.33
C THR A 248 -3.52 4.14 -35.47
N VAL A 249 -2.50 4.94 -35.73
CA VAL A 249 -1.26 4.98 -34.92
C VAL A 249 -1.08 6.33 -34.26
N TYR A 250 -0.49 6.33 -33.05
CA TYR A 250 -0.36 7.52 -32.21
C TYR A 250 1.11 7.87 -31.96
N GLY A 251 1.41 9.16 -31.89
CA GLY A 251 2.73 9.63 -31.53
C GLY A 251 2.86 11.14 -31.45
N VAL A 252 4.09 11.60 -31.24
CA VAL A 252 4.44 13.01 -31.07
C VAL A 252 5.16 13.51 -32.32
N ILE A 253 4.73 14.65 -32.88
CA ILE A 253 5.50 15.32 -33.93
C ILE A 253 6.85 15.77 -33.37
N ARG A 254 7.95 15.19 -33.87
CA ARG A 254 9.33 15.57 -33.53
C ARG A 254 9.98 16.45 -34.58
N TRP A 255 9.41 16.51 -35.78
CA TRP A 255 9.93 17.29 -36.88
C TRP A 255 8.80 17.67 -37.84
N LEU A 256 8.84 18.89 -38.37
CA LEU A 256 7.98 19.39 -39.44
C LEU A 256 8.84 20.06 -40.50
N GLY A 257 8.52 19.82 -41.77
CA GLY A 257 9.16 20.47 -42.89
C GLY A 257 9.07 19.66 -44.17
N VAL A 258 9.79 20.08 -45.21
CA VAL A 258 9.80 19.42 -46.52
C VAL A 258 11.04 18.53 -46.63
N PRO A 259 10.93 17.18 -46.66
CA PRO A 259 12.07 16.29 -46.82
C PRO A 259 12.71 16.45 -48.20
N SER A 260 14.00 16.13 -48.33
CA SER A 260 14.72 16.21 -49.60
C SER A 260 14.02 15.36 -50.68
N GLY A 261 13.52 16.00 -51.75
CA GLY A 261 12.81 15.34 -52.84
C GLY A 261 11.28 15.31 -52.71
N LYS A 262 10.69 16.05 -51.77
CA LYS A 262 9.24 16.26 -51.66
C LYS A 262 8.89 17.74 -51.91
N THR A 263 7.63 18.00 -52.28
CA THR A 263 7.11 19.35 -52.56
C THR A 263 6.27 19.90 -51.41
N ASP A 264 5.72 19.01 -50.58
CA ASP A 264 4.75 19.34 -49.52
C ASP A 264 5.36 19.13 -48.13
N GLU A 265 4.71 19.68 -47.10
CA GLU A 265 5.13 19.58 -45.70
C GLU A 265 4.82 18.20 -45.10
N TRP A 266 5.80 17.62 -44.42
CA TRP A 266 5.72 16.31 -43.77
C TRP A 266 6.00 16.43 -42.28
N ALA A 267 5.34 15.57 -41.51
CA ALA A 267 5.61 15.37 -40.09
C ALA A 267 6.47 14.12 -39.89
N GLY A 268 7.55 14.27 -39.13
CA GLY A 268 8.29 13.19 -38.51
C GLY A 268 7.74 12.94 -37.11
N ILE A 269 7.12 11.78 -36.91
CA ILE A 269 6.38 11.40 -35.71
C ILE A 269 7.14 10.31 -34.96
N GLU A 270 7.39 10.52 -33.67
CA GLU A 270 7.85 9.47 -32.75
C GLU A 270 6.64 8.75 -32.17
N LEU A 271 6.46 7.48 -32.52
CA LEU A 271 5.36 6.62 -32.10
C LEU A 271 5.53 6.14 -30.65
N ASP A 272 4.41 5.95 -29.97
CA ASP A 272 4.37 5.46 -28.58
C ASP A 272 4.91 4.02 -28.46
N TYR A 273 4.83 3.24 -29.54
CA TYR A 273 5.17 1.81 -29.63
C TYR A 273 5.94 1.46 -30.90
N ASP A 274 6.57 0.28 -30.90
CA ASP A 274 7.39 -0.21 -32.02
C ASP A 274 6.47 -0.69 -33.16
N VAL A 275 6.69 -0.20 -34.38
CA VAL A 275 5.95 -0.60 -35.58
C VAL A 275 6.91 -1.13 -36.65
N ASN A 276 6.64 -2.34 -37.15
CA ASN A 276 7.48 -3.00 -38.15
C ASN A 276 7.55 -2.17 -39.44
N GLY A 277 8.76 -1.82 -39.87
CA GLY A 277 9.01 -0.99 -41.06
C GLY A 277 9.18 0.50 -40.79
N CYS A 278 9.04 0.96 -39.53
CA CYS A 278 9.35 2.33 -39.13
C CYS A 278 10.86 2.51 -38.87
N SER A 279 11.33 3.76 -38.89
CA SER A 279 12.76 4.11 -38.75
C SER A 279 13.14 4.48 -37.31
N ASP A 280 14.37 4.96 -37.09
CA ASP A 280 14.89 5.54 -35.84
C ASP A 280 15.01 7.07 -35.87
N GLY A 281 14.25 7.72 -36.78
CA GLY A 281 14.24 9.17 -37.01
C GLY A 281 14.96 9.60 -38.29
N LYS A 282 15.26 8.63 -39.17
CA LYS A 282 15.87 8.84 -40.49
C LYS A 282 14.84 8.64 -41.60
N TYR A 283 14.91 9.51 -42.60
CA TYR A 283 14.16 9.35 -43.85
C TYR A 283 15.14 9.42 -45.02
N GLY A 284 15.28 8.31 -45.76
CA GLY A 284 16.36 8.15 -46.74
C GLY A 284 17.74 8.11 -46.07
N SER A 285 18.69 8.91 -46.58
CA SER A 285 20.04 9.03 -46.02
C SER A 285 20.19 10.12 -44.95
N GLN A 286 19.15 10.91 -44.70
CA GLN A 286 19.19 12.08 -43.81
C GLN A 286 18.49 11.79 -42.47
N ARG A 287 19.08 12.27 -41.37
CA ARG A 287 18.49 12.21 -40.02
C ARG A 287 17.75 13.51 -39.72
N TYR A 288 16.49 13.40 -39.31
CA TYR A 288 15.64 14.55 -38.96
C TYR A 288 15.40 14.65 -37.45
N PHE A 289 15.28 13.51 -36.76
CA PHE A 289 15.23 13.43 -35.29
C PHE A 289 15.85 12.10 -34.80
N THR A 290 15.91 11.89 -33.49
CA THR A 290 16.48 10.65 -32.89
C THR A 290 15.47 10.04 -31.93
N CYS A 291 15.14 8.77 -32.12
CA CYS A 291 14.27 7.98 -31.25
C CYS A 291 14.75 6.51 -31.21
N LYS A 292 14.05 5.65 -30.45
CA LYS A 292 14.30 4.20 -30.49
C LYS A 292 13.97 3.62 -31.87
N GLY A 293 14.67 2.57 -32.29
CA GLY A 293 14.43 1.93 -33.58
C GLY A 293 12.98 1.44 -33.73
N ASN A 294 12.46 1.49 -34.96
CA ASN A 294 11.06 1.14 -35.29
C ASN A 294 9.99 2.07 -34.70
N ARG A 295 10.32 3.32 -34.34
CA ARG A 295 9.36 4.28 -33.77
C ARG A 295 9.21 5.58 -34.55
N ALA A 296 9.99 5.81 -35.60
CA ALA A 296 9.85 7.01 -36.40
C ALA A 296 9.04 6.76 -37.67
N LEU A 297 7.94 7.50 -37.80
CA LEU A 297 7.06 7.53 -38.95
C LEU A 297 7.14 8.89 -39.64
N PHE A 298 7.22 8.91 -40.97
CA PHE A 298 7.18 10.14 -41.75
C PHE A 298 5.93 10.11 -42.65
N VAL A 299 5.06 11.10 -42.51
CA VAL A 299 3.82 11.22 -43.29
C VAL A 299 3.54 12.68 -43.65
N PRO A 300 2.78 12.96 -44.73
CA PRO A 300 2.29 14.31 -44.99
C PRO A 300 1.52 14.87 -43.79
N VAL A 301 1.70 16.15 -43.46
CA VAL A 301 0.99 16.79 -42.32
C VAL A 301 -0.52 16.68 -42.47
N THR A 302 -1.03 16.67 -43.70
CA THR A 302 -2.46 16.48 -44.02
C THR A 302 -3.03 15.13 -43.58
N LYS A 303 -2.19 14.14 -43.28
CA LYS A 303 -2.60 12.84 -42.73
C LYS A 303 -2.53 12.76 -41.21
N CYS A 304 -2.05 13.83 -40.57
CA CYS A 304 -2.00 13.93 -39.12
C CYS A 304 -3.28 14.63 -38.66
N SER A 305 -3.96 14.04 -37.69
CA SER A 305 -5.02 14.72 -36.95
C SER A 305 -4.58 14.88 -35.49
N PRO A 306 -5.01 15.92 -34.78
CA PRO A 306 -4.82 15.99 -33.33
C PRO A 306 -5.33 14.69 -32.69
N ASP A 307 -4.51 14.10 -31.82
CA ASP A 307 -4.83 12.84 -31.18
C ASP A 307 -6.17 12.94 -30.44
N SER A 308 -7.18 12.22 -30.93
CA SER A 308 -8.57 12.32 -30.45
C SER A 308 -8.72 11.89 -28.99
N ARG A 309 -7.74 11.18 -28.42
CA ARG A 309 -7.64 10.89 -26.98
C ARG A 309 -7.50 12.16 -26.13
N PHE A 310 -7.10 13.27 -26.74
CA PHE A 310 -6.75 14.52 -26.06
C PHE A 310 -7.49 15.75 -26.60
N VAL A 311 -8.43 15.59 -27.54
CA VAL A 311 -9.26 16.70 -28.06
C VAL A 311 -10.56 16.81 -27.26
N CYS A 312 -10.58 17.71 -26.27
CA CYS A 312 -11.81 18.16 -25.62
C CYS A 312 -12.43 19.28 -26.48
N SER A 313 -13.66 19.08 -26.96
CA SER A 313 -14.40 20.01 -27.83
C SER A 313 -14.59 21.36 -27.13
N SER A 314 -13.74 22.32 -27.48
CA SER A 314 -13.79 23.69 -27.02
C SER A 314 -14.43 24.55 -28.11
N THR A 315 -15.71 24.85 -27.96
CA THR A 315 -16.34 25.98 -28.64
C THR A 315 -17.06 26.84 -27.61
N GLY A 316 -16.55 28.06 -27.43
CA GLY A 316 -17.23 29.17 -26.74
C GLY A 316 -16.48 29.68 -25.51
N ARG A 317 -15.60 30.66 -25.71
CA ARG A 317 -15.03 31.50 -24.64
C ARG A 317 -15.54 32.93 -24.82
N GLU A 318 -15.81 33.59 -23.70
CA GLU A 318 -15.68 35.03 -23.37
C GLU A 318 -16.78 35.36 -22.33
N THR A 319 -16.57 35.93 -21.13
CA THR A 319 -15.43 36.58 -20.46
C THR A 319 -15.78 36.70 -18.95
N SER A 320 -14.73 36.84 -18.11
CA SER A 320 -14.67 37.33 -16.71
C SER A 320 -15.08 36.43 -15.51
N GLU A 321 -14.16 36.43 -14.52
CA GLU A 321 -14.22 35.96 -13.12
C GLU A 321 -13.79 34.51 -12.78
N PRO A 322 -13.12 34.31 -11.60
CA PRO A 322 -12.51 33.05 -11.24
C PRO A 322 -13.54 32.05 -10.72
N THR A 323 -13.30 30.77 -11.02
CA THR A 323 -14.03 29.57 -10.55
C THR A 323 -15.22 29.18 -11.43
N GLU A 324 -15.11 28.04 -12.09
CA GLU A 324 -16.23 27.10 -12.26
C GLU A 324 -15.65 25.70 -12.55
N THR A 325 -15.24 25.04 -11.46
CA THR A 325 -15.60 23.63 -11.25
C THR A 325 -17.07 23.48 -11.64
N LEU A 326 -17.46 22.40 -12.34
CA LEU A 326 -18.86 22.04 -12.56
C LEU A 326 -19.68 22.40 -11.31
N PRO A 327 -20.75 23.20 -11.41
CA PRO A 327 -21.45 23.69 -10.23
C PRO A 327 -21.94 22.48 -9.45
N VAL A 328 -21.25 22.17 -8.34
CA VAL A 328 -21.73 21.23 -7.35
C VAL A 328 -23.07 21.80 -6.90
N PRO A 329 -24.18 21.04 -7.00
CA PRO A 329 -25.48 21.53 -6.59
C PRO A 329 -25.36 22.18 -5.20
N PRO A 330 -25.89 23.40 -4.99
CA PRO A 330 -25.86 24.04 -3.69
C PRO A 330 -26.33 23.04 -2.63
N PHE A 331 -25.42 22.64 -1.75
CA PHE A 331 -25.77 21.78 -0.64
C PHE A 331 -26.28 22.70 0.47
N GLU A 332 -27.59 22.71 0.68
CA GLU A 332 -28.12 23.25 1.93
C GLU A 332 -27.51 22.43 3.07
N GLU A 333 -26.69 23.09 3.89
CA GLU A 333 -26.05 22.48 5.06
C GLU A 333 -27.12 22.18 6.12
N SER A 334 -27.90 21.12 5.89
CA SER A 334 -28.75 20.56 6.92
C SER A 334 -27.89 19.69 7.84
N GLU A 335 -27.87 20.08 9.12
CA GLU A 335 -27.23 19.38 10.24
C GLU A 335 -27.89 18.02 10.55
N GLU A 336 -29.03 17.71 9.92
CA GLU A 336 -29.70 16.42 10.09
C GLU A 336 -28.92 15.28 9.41
N ASN A 337 -28.85 14.12 10.05
CA ASN A 337 -28.17 12.93 9.53
C ASN A 337 -28.92 12.34 8.33
N ALA A 338 -28.22 12.09 7.22
CA ALA A 338 -28.78 11.38 6.09
C ALA A 338 -28.77 9.86 6.36
N PRO A 339 -29.92 9.16 6.24
CA PRO A 339 -29.96 7.71 6.37
C PRO A 339 -29.20 7.03 5.22
N PRO A 340 -28.80 5.75 5.37
CA PRO A 340 -28.27 4.94 4.28
C PRO A 340 -29.15 4.99 3.05
N ILE A 341 -28.50 4.94 1.88
CA ILE A 341 -29.20 4.98 0.60
C ILE A 341 -30.02 3.68 0.43
N PRO A 342 -31.35 3.76 0.26
CA PRO A 342 -32.17 2.59 0.00
C PRO A 342 -31.80 1.92 -1.32
N GLU A 343 -31.95 0.60 -1.40
CA GLU A 343 -31.63 -0.19 -2.60
C GLU A 343 -32.34 0.32 -3.86
N SER A 344 -33.59 0.77 -3.73
CA SER A 344 -34.40 1.30 -4.84
C SER A 344 -33.87 2.60 -5.44
N GLU A 345 -33.14 3.40 -4.66
CA GLU A 345 -32.64 4.72 -5.08
C GLU A 345 -31.15 4.69 -5.44
N ALA A 346 -30.41 3.70 -4.92
CA ALA A 346 -28.96 3.57 -5.04
C ALA A 346 -28.47 3.66 -6.49
N LEU A 347 -29.11 2.94 -7.43
CA LEU A 347 -28.70 2.97 -8.84
C LEU A 347 -28.87 4.36 -9.46
N SER A 348 -30.01 5.00 -9.24
CA SER A 348 -30.30 6.33 -9.80
C SER A 348 -29.41 7.44 -9.20
N LEU A 349 -29.04 7.31 -7.93
CA LEU A 349 -28.30 8.33 -7.22
C LEU A 349 -26.79 8.17 -7.40
N LEU A 350 -26.27 6.94 -7.30
CA LEU A 350 -24.83 6.66 -7.23
C LEU A 350 -24.22 6.27 -8.57
N VAL A 351 -24.92 5.62 -9.49
CA VAL A 351 -24.26 5.09 -10.70
C VAL A 351 -23.97 6.20 -11.71
N GLY A 352 -22.75 6.22 -12.24
CA GLY A 352 -22.32 7.12 -13.31
C GLY A 352 -20.94 7.75 -13.10
N ARG A 353 -20.55 8.59 -14.05
CA ARG A 353 -19.36 9.45 -13.95
C ARG A 353 -19.65 10.65 -13.05
N MET A 354 -18.62 11.18 -12.40
CA MET A 354 -18.74 12.23 -11.38
C MET A 354 -19.71 11.83 -10.27
N LYS A 355 -19.60 10.57 -9.82
CA LYS A 355 -20.34 10.02 -8.68
C LYS A 355 -19.39 9.35 -7.70
N GLY A 356 -19.79 9.31 -6.44
CA GLY A 356 -18.97 8.87 -5.32
C GLY A 356 -18.06 9.97 -4.79
N ILE A 357 -16.95 9.57 -4.17
CA ILE A 357 -16.00 10.50 -3.57
C ILE A 357 -14.91 10.83 -4.60
N GLN A 358 -14.74 12.11 -4.91
CA GLN A 358 -13.71 12.56 -5.85
C GLN A 358 -12.32 12.47 -5.22
N GLY A 359 -11.45 11.67 -5.84
CA GLY A 359 -10.07 11.53 -5.38
C GLY A 359 -9.18 12.73 -5.72
N HIS A 360 -8.20 13.02 -4.88
CA HIS A 360 -7.20 14.06 -5.08
C HIS A 360 -5.92 13.77 -4.29
N ILE A 361 -4.76 13.80 -4.96
CA ILE A 361 -3.42 13.62 -4.37
C ILE A 361 -3.34 12.38 -3.44
N ASN A 362 -3.18 11.19 -4.03
CA ASN A 362 -2.99 9.94 -3.30
C ASN A 362 -4.09 9.62 -2.26
N SER A 363 -5.32 10.13 -2.43
CA SER A 363 -6.42 9.94 -1.46
C SER A 363 -7.18 8.62 -1.58
N CYS A 364 -6.89 7.78 -2.58
CA CYS A 364 -7.73 6.63 -2.93
C CYS A 364 -7.96 5.66 -1.75
N TYR A 365 -6.98 5.48 -0.87
CA TYR A 365 -7.13 4.68 0.35
C TYR A 365 -8.25 5.19 1.26
N LEU A 366 -8.39 6.51 1.39
CA LEU A 366 -9.39 7.17 2.20
C LEU A 366 -10.74 7.16 1.49
N ASP A 367 -10.75 7.51 0.19
CA ASP A 367 -11.97 7.60 -0.60
C ASP A 367 -12.68 6.24 -0.67
N ALA A 368 -11.94 5.17 -1.01
CA ALA A 368 -12.48 3.82 -1.12
C ALA A 368 -12.96 3.30 0.24
N THR A 369 -12.24 3.60 1.33
CA THR A 369 -12.63 3.21 2.68
C THR A 369 -13.90 3.93 3.14
N LEU A 370 -13.96 5.26 3.01
CA LEU A 370 -15.15 6.04 3.39
C LEU A 370 -16.38 5.61 2.57
N PHE A 371 -16.20 5.41 1.26
CA PHE A 371 -17.29 4.93 0.41
C PHE A 371 -17.76 3.54 0.85
N SER A 372 -16.84 2.63 1.18
CA SER A 372 -17.18 1.27 1.65
C SER A 372 -17.94 1.27 2.97
N LEU A 373 -17.55 2.14 3.91
CA LEU A 373 -18.13 2.19 5.25
C LEU A 373 -19.47 2.93 5.33
N PHE A 374 -19.66 3.98 4.53
CA PHE A 374 -20.75 4.93 4.76
C PHE A 374 -21.74 5.09 3.60
N SER A 375 -21.51 4.52 2.41
CA SER A 375 -22.45 4.68 1.29
C SER A 375 -23.81 4.03 1.58
N SER A 376 -23.82 2.72 1.82
CA SER A 376 -25.03 1.91 2.03
C SER A 376 -25.04 1.11 3.33
N SER A 377 -23.91 0.98 4.03
CA SER A 377 -23.86 0.20 5.26
C SER A 377 -24.55 0.92 6.41
N VAL A 378 -25.44 0.19 7.09
CA VAL A 378 -26.16 0.64 8.30
C VAL A 378 -25.32 0.49 9.56
N THR A 379 -24.19 -0.22 9.49
CA THR A 379 -23.45 -0.70 10.65
C THR A 379 -22.98 0.44 11.54
N LEU A 380 -22.55 1.54 10.94
CA LEU A 380 -21.89 2.66 11.61
C LEU A 380 -22.82 3.87 11.80
N ASP A 381 -24.11 3.78 11.51
CA ASP A 381 -24.99 4.96 11.54
C ASP A 381 -25.40 5.41 12.93
N ASN A 382 -25.48 4.47 13.86
CA ASN A 382 -25.78 4.77 15.26
C ASN A 382 -24.70 5.67 15.90
N ILE A 383 -23.53 5.81 15.27
CA ILE A 383 -22.48 6.75 15.68
C ILE A 383 -22.99 8.20 15.60
N TRP A 384 -23.88 8.50 14.66
CA TRP A 384 -24.40 9.84 14.44
C TRP A 384 -25.49 10.28 15.42
N GLN A 385 -25.90 9.41 16.36
CA GLN A 385 -26.95 9.71 17.34
C GLN A 385 -26.44 10.52 18.57
N LYS A 386 -25.14 10.84 18.64
CA LYS A 386 -24.61 11.73 19.69
C LYS A 386 -25.12 13.16 19.47
N PRO A 387 -25.49 13.90 20.54
CA PRO A 387 -25.90 15.29 20.41
C PRO A 387 -24.72 16.15 19.93
N ALA A 388 -24.97 16.98 18.92
CA ALA A 388 -23.98 17.79 18.19
C ALA A 388 -23.11 18.69 19.11
N ASP A 389 -23.63 19.07 20.28
CA ASP A 389 -22.94 19.94 21.26
C ASP A 389 -21.69 19.31 21.89
N THR A 390 -21.51 17.99 21.75
CA THR A 390 -20.37 17.22 22.30
C THR A 390 -19.38 16.72 21.25
N GLU A 391 -19.60 17.04 19.97
CA GLU A 391 -18.86 16.43 18.88
C GLU A 391 -17.63 17.22 18.48
N GLN A 392 -16.56 16.50 18.14
CA GLN A 392 -15.36 17.14 17.66
C GLN A 392 -15.58 17.74 16.27
N PRO A 393 -14.95 18.89 15.93
CA PRO A 393 -15.09 19.52 14.61
C PRO A 393 -14.80 18.58 13.42
N ILE A 394 -13.88 17.63 13.64
CA ILE A 394 -13.52 16.62 12.65
C ILE A 394 -14.63 15.59 12.39
N THR A 395 -15.40 15.24 13.42
CA THR A 395 -16.57 14.37 13.33
C THR A 395 -17.68 15.05 12.53
N CYS A 396 -17.92 16.35 12.75
CA CYS A 396 -18.87 17.14 11.97
C CYS A 396 -18.46 17.22 10.49
N THR A 397 -17.16 17.38 10.21
CA THR A 397 -16.65 17.40 8.82
C THR A 397 -16.88 16.05 8.13
N LEU A 398 -16.65 14.93 8.83
CA LEU A 398 -16.96 13.60 8.31
C LEU A 398 -18.46 13.41 8.09
N ARG A 399 -19.33 13.86 9.01
CA ARG A 399 -20.79 13.83 8.84
C ARG A 399 -21.19 14.58 7.58
N LYS A 400 -20.64 15.77 7.34
CA LYS A 400 -20.92 16.56 6.12
C LYS A 400 -20.55 15.79 4.85
N ILE A 401 -19.41 15.08 4.84
CA ILE A 401 -19.01 14.22 3.72
C ILE A 401 -20.04 13.09 3.50
N VAL A 402 -20.41 12.39 4.56
CA VAL A 402 -21.36 11.26 4.49
C VAL A 402 -22.75 11.73 4.06
N ASN A 403 -23.26 12.83 4.62
CA ASN A 403 -24.54 13.42 4.23
C ASN A 403 -24.56 13.84 2.76
N ARG A 404 -23.48 14.46 2.28
CA ARG A 404 -23.36 14.86 0.88
C ARG A 404 -23.33 13.63 -0.04
N LEU A 405 -22.57 12.60 0.32
CA LEU A 405 -22.54 11.33 -0.42
C LEU A 405 -23.93 10.71 -0.51
N ARG A 406 -24.65 10.62 0.60
CA ARG A 406 -25.98 9.96 0.69
C ARG A 406 -27.11 10.75 0.06
N ARG A 407 -27.03 12.09 0.02
CA ARG A 407 -28.08 12.95 -0.56
C ARG A 407 -27.86 13.28 -2.04
N GLN A 408 -26.61 13.48 -2.46
CA GLN A 408 -26.28 13.96 -3.81
C GLN A 408 -25.58 12.88 -4.67
N GLY A 409 -25.05 11.82 -4.04
CA GLY A 409 -24.29 10.79 -4.72
C GLY A 409 -22.91 11.23 -5.20
N PHE A 410 -22.43 12.42 -4.79
CA PHE A 410 -21.13 12.95 -5.17
C PHE A 410 -20.52 13.80 -4.05
N VAL A 411 -19.23 13.64 -3.78
CA VAL A 411 -18.47 14.46 -2.83
C VAL A 411 -17.25 15.06 -3.53
N PRO A 412 -17.08 16.39 -3.54
CA PRO A 412 -15.91 17.01 -4.15
C PRO A 412 -14.65 16.80 -3.32
N ALA A 413 -13.51 16.77 -4.01
CA ALA A 413 -12.20 16.55 -3.40
C ALA A 413 -11.87 17.57 -2.30
N GLU A 414 -12.34 18.82 -2.42
CA GLU A 414 -12.11 19.87 -1.43
C GLU A 414 -12.64 19.49 -0.04
N SER A 415 -13.83 18.86 0.03
CA SER A 415 -14.42 18.41 1.29
C SER A 415 -13.54 17.35 1.96
N VAL A 416 -13.02 16.41 1.17
CA VAL A 416 -12.11 15.36 1.63
C VAL A 416 -10.76 15.94 2.06
N MET A 417 -10.22 16.91 1.31
CA MET A 417 -8.96 17.57 1.65
C MET A 417 -9.05 18.39 2.93
N ASN A 418 -10.19 19.05 3.19
CA ASN A 418 -10.43 19.71 4.47
C ASN A 418 -10.41 18.69 5.63
N PHE A 419 -11.09 17.55 5.44
CA PHE A 419 -11.04 16.46 6.42
C PHE A 419 -9.61 15.94 6.65
N ARG A 420 -8.83 15.72 5.57
CA ARG A 420 -7.42 15.29 5.67
C ARG A 420 -6.54 16.27 6.45
N LYS A 421 -6.75 17.58 6.28
CA LYS A 421 -6.05 18.62 7.06
C LYS A 421 -6.37 18.53 8.55
N GLN A 422 -7.60 18.21 8.91
CA GLN A 422 -8.03 18.09 10.31
C GLN A 422 -7.50 16.84 11.01
N LEU A 423 -7.13 15.78 10.27
CA LEU A 423 -6.48 14.59 10.86
C LEU A 423 -5.13 14.91 11.54
N GLY A 424 -4.56 16.10 11.29
CA GLY A 424 -3.48 16.69 12.09
C GLY A 424 -2.08 16.11 11.84
N CYS A 425 -1.92 15.29 10.80
CA CYS A 425 -0.62 14.74 10.39
C CYS A 425 -0.37 15.03 8.92
N ASP A 426 0.78 15.63 8.61
CA ASP A 426 1.14 16.07 7.25
C ASP A 426 1.14 14.91 6.25
N THR A 427 1.54 13.71 6.69
CA THR A 427 1.55 12.51 5.84
C THR A 427 0.15 12.11 5.34
N PHE A 428 -0.91 12.42 6.10
CA PHE A 428 -2.28 12.17 5.66
C PHE A 428 -2.74 13.13 4.57
N GLN A 429 -2.03 14.22 4.27
CA GLN A 429 -2.44 15.19 3.24
C GLN A 429 -1.86 14.88 1.85
N THR A 430 -0.67 14.29 1.80
CA THR A 430 0.08 14.12 0.54
C THR A 430 0.38 12.67 0.20
N ASP A 431 0.55 11.81 1.21
CA ASP A 431 1.10 10.49 1.00
C ASP A 431 -0.02 9.46 0.84
N GLU A 432 0.27 8.40 0.08
CA GLU A 432 -0.57 7.21 0.09
C GLU A 432 -0.37 6.49 1.43
N LYS A 433 -1.48 6.04 2.02
CA LYS A 433 -1.50 5.33 3.30
C LYS A 433 -2.23 4.00 3.17
N ASP A 434 -1.97 3.11 4.11
CA ASP A 434 -2.70 1.87 4.19
C ASP A 434 -4.08 2.08 4.86
N PRO A 435 -5.17 1.47 4.34
CA PRO A 435 -6.53 1.64 4.86
C PRO A 435 -6.67 1.37 6.36
N GLU A 436 -5.89 0.47 6.93
CA GLU A 436 -5.91 0.12 8.37
C GLU A 436 -5.33 1.20 9.27
N GLU A 437 -4.30 1.93 8.81
CA GLU A 437 -3.78 3.09 9.53
C GLU A 437 -4.89 4.15 9.59
N PHE A 438 -5.57 4.36 8.45
CA PHE A 438 -6.70 5.28 8.37
C PHE A 438 -7.90 4.83 9.21
N ILE A 439 -8.31 3.56 9.16
CA ILE A 439 -9.44 3.00 9.94
C ILE A 439 -9.17 3.14 11.45
N THR A 440 -7.94 2.87 11.88
CA THR A 440 -7.55 3.02 13.28
C THR A 440 -7.68 4.48 13.73
N VAL A 441 -7.18 5.42 12.93
CA VAL A 441 -7.32 6.86 13.20
C VAL A 441 -8.78 7.31 13.16
N LEU A 442 -9.55 6.85 12.18
CA LEU A 442 -10.97 7.16 12.01
C LEU A 442 -11.77 6.73 13.25
N PHE A 443 -11.65 5.47 13.67
CA PHE A 443 -12.44 4.98 14.80
C PHE A 443 -11.94 5.48 16.14
N GLN A 444 -10.62 5.50 16.36
CA GLN A 444 -10.08 5.89 17.66
C GLN A 444 -10.12 7.41 17.88
N LYS A 445 -9.72 8.20 16.88
CA LYS A 445 -9.56 9.66 17.03
C LYS A 445 -10.76 10.45 16.52
N VAL A 446 -11.37 10.06 15.40
CA VAL A 446 -12.46 10.84 14.78
C VAL A 446 -13.81 10.48 15.39
N LEU A 447 -14.09 9.18 15.57
CA LEU A 447 -15.38 8.70 16.08
C LEU A 447 -15.35 8.40 17.59
N CYS A 448 -14.16 8.33 18.20
CA CYS A 448 -13.94 7.99 19.60
C CYS A 448 -14.68 6.70 20.00
N MET A 449 -14.51 5.66 19.20
CA MET A 449 -15.13 4.35 19.40
C MET A 449 -14.23 3.43 20.21
N GLU A 450 -14.87 2.48 20.91
CA GLU A 450 -14.16 1.32 21.41
C GLU A 450 -13.78 0.37 20.25
N PRO A 451 -12.74 -0.46 20.43
CA PRO A 451 -12.36 -1.46 19.45
C PRO A 451 -13.53 -2.39 19.08
N LEU A 452 -13.76 -2.56 17.78
CA LEU A 452 -14.85 -3.37 17.23
C LEU A 452 -14.67 -4.87 17.49
N LEU A 453 -13.42 -5.30 17.65
CA LEU A 453 -13.03 -6.68 17.86
C LEU A 453 -12.41 -6.81 19.25
N LYS A 454 -12.96 -7.71 20.06
CA LYS A 454 -12.36 -8.16 21.32
C LYS A 454 -11.83 -9.57 21.11
N LEU A 455 -10.51 -9.68 20.96
CA LEU A 455 -9.83 -10.94 20.71
C LEU A 455 -9.20 -11.43 22.01
N ARG A 456 -9.45 -12.70 22.35
CA ARG A 456 -8.89 -13.35 23.53
C ARG A 456 -7.98 -14.49 23.11
N SER A 457 -6.77 -14.49 23.65
CA SER A 457 -5.90 -15.67 23.69
C SER A 457 -6.09 -16.38 25.04
N ARG A 458 -5.92 -17.70 25.07
CA ARG A 458 -6.27 -18.60 26.19
C ARG A 458 -5.71 -18.22 27.57
N ARG A 459 -4.68 -17.36 27.64
CA ARG A 459 -4.01 -16.97 28.90
C ARG A 459 -3.85 -15.46 29.09
N GLU A 460 -4.34 -14.65 28.16
CA GLU A 460 -4.12 -13.21 28.16
C GLU A 460 -5.45 -12.46 28.28
N MET A 461 -5.37 -11.21 28.73
CA MET A 461 -6.51 -10.29 28.73
C MET A 461 -6.99 -10.05 27.29
N SER A 462 -8.27 -9.76 27.11
CA SER A 462 -8.78 -9.44 25.78
C SER A 462 -8.10 -8.20 25.22
N GLN A 463 -7.68 -8.32 23.96
CA GLN A 463 -7.06 -7.26 23.19
C GLN A 463 -8.10 -6.67 22.25
N GLY A 464 -8.16 -5.33 22.22
CA GLY A 464 -9.04 -4.60 21.32
C GLY A 464 -8.36 -4.32 19.99
N ALA A 465 -9.04 -4.61 18.89
CA ALA A 465 -8.62 -4.22 17.54
C ALA A 465 -9.81 -3.70 16.71
N TYR A 466 -9.53 -2.94 15.65
CA TYR A 466 -10.55 -2.52 14.67
C TYR A 466 -10.58 -3.40 13.43
N THR A 467 -9.45 -4.03 13.11
CA THR A 467 -9.24 -4.88 11.93
C THR A 467 -8.58 -6.18 12.37
N PHE A 468 -8.80 -7.25 11.60
CA PHE A 468 -8.20 -8.55 11.81
C PHE A 468 -7.24 -8.88 10.67
N GLN A 469 -5.94 -8.97 10.96
CA GLN A 469 -4.94 -9.41 9.99
C GLN A 469 -4.92 -10.93 9.89
N ILE A 470 -5.08 -11.48 8.67
CA ILE A 470 -4.83 -12.90 8.44
C ILE A 470 -3.33 -13.17 8.57
N PHE A 471 -2.96 -14.07 9.47
CA PHE A 471 -1.60 -14.60 9.64
C PHE A 471 -1.64 -16.13 9.57
N LEU A 472 -0.92 -16.72 8.61
CA LEU A 472 -0.82 -18.17 8.42
C LEU A 472 0.40 -18.53 7.56
N GLU A 473 0.75 -19.81 7.57
CA GLU A 473 1.78 -20.37 6.70
C GLU A 473 1.15 -20.87 5.38
N LYS A 474 1.81 -20.61 4.25
CA LYS A 474 1.23 -20.89 2.92
C LYS A 474 0.96 -22.38 2.70
N GLU A 475 1.77 -23.24 3.31
CA GLU A 475 1.72 -24.70 3.21
C GLU A 475 0.43 -25.29 3.82
N GLN A 476 -0.23 -24.53 4.70
CA GLN A 476 -1.46 -24.94 5.37
C GLN A 476 -2.70 -24.82 4.46
N MET A 477 -2.55 -24.21 3.27
CA MET A 477 -3.67 -23.82 2.41
C MET A 477 -3.58 -24.37 0.98
N GLY A 478 -4.75 -24.48 0.34
CA GLY A 478 -4.85 -24.74 -1.11
C GLY A 478 -4.39 -23.54 -1.95
N GLN A 479 -4.37 -23.71 -3.28
CA GLN A 479 -3.98 -22.63 -4.21
C GLN A 479 -4.95 -21.44 -4.20
N MET A 480 -6.22 -21.69 -3.91
CA MET A 480 -7.29 -20.69 -3.95
C MET A 480 -8.22 -20.86 -2.74
N PRO A 481 -7.83 -20.34 -1.56
CA PRO A 481 -8.60 -20.46 -0.33
C PRO A 481 -9.79 -19.48 -0.29
N THR A 482 -10.82 -19.83 0.48
CA THR A 482 -11.92 -18.92 0.80
C THR A 482 -11.57 -18.02 1.99
N VAL A 483 -12.25 -16.87 2.12
CA VAL A 483 -12.05 -15.98 3.28
C VAL A 483 -12.39 -16.69 4.60
N GLN A 484 -13.44 -17.54 4.62
CA GLN A 484 -13.76 -18.39 5.78
C GLN A 484 -12.59 -19.28 6.18
N GLN A 485 -12.00 -20.01 5.22
CA GLN A 485 -10.87 -20.90 5.48
C GLN A 485 -9.65 -20.15 6.04
N LEU A 486 -9.37 -18.98 5.46
CA LEU A 486 -8.28 -18.10 5.91
C LEU A 486 -8.50 -17.62 7.35
N LEU A 487 -9.70 -17.15 7.66
CA LEU A 487 -10.06 -16.68 8.99
C LEU A 487 -9.99 -17.81 10.02
N ASP A 488 -10.63 -18.95 9.74
CA ASP A 488 -10.64 -20.11 10.63
C ASP A 488 -9.22 -20.56 10.94
N THR A 489 -8.38 -20.73 9.92
CA THR A 489 -7.00 -21.20 10.12
C THR A 489 -6.15 -20.16 10.83
N SER A 490 -6.32 -18.87 10.54
CA SER A 490 -5.57 -17.82 11.23
C SER A 490 -5.92 -17.76 12.72
N CYS A 491 -7.21 -17.74 13.07
CA CYS A 491 -7.66 -17.77 14.47
C CYS A 491 -7.18 -19.02 15.20
N LEU A 492 -7.28 -20.20 14.55
CA LEU A 492 -6.88 -21.47 15.14
C LEU A 492 -5.36 -21.58 15.33
N SER A 493 -4.56 -21.14 14.36
CA SER A 493 -3.09 -21.12 14.46
C SER A 493 -2.60 -20.12 15.51
N GLY A 494 -3.32 -19.02 15.71
CA GLY A 494 -3.03 -18.03 16.77
C GLY A 494 -3.63 -18.32 18.14
N ASP A 495 -4.38 -19.42 18.31
CA ASP A 495 -5.18 -19.71 19.52
C ASP A 495 -6.08 -18.51 19.93
N LEU A 496 -6.60 -17.77 18.94
CA LEU A 496 -7.44 -16.59 19.11
C LEU A 496 -8.93 -16.96 19.02
N LYS A 497 -9.73 -16.37 19.90
CA LYS A 497 -11.20 -16.44 19.88
C LYS A 497 -11.79 -15.04 20.04
N PHE A 498 -12.95 -14.81 19.43
CA PHE A 498 -13.72 -13.60 19.63
C PHE A 498 -14.46 -13.69 20.97
N GLU A 499 -14.29 -12.69 21.83
CA GLU A 499 -14.95 -12.66 23.15
C GLU A 499 -16.46 -12.44 23.02
N GLU A 500 -16.87 -11.63 22.05
CA GLU A 500 -18.26 -11.33 21.73
C GLU A 500 -18.46 -11.27 20.21
N MET A 501 -19.71 -11.30 19.75
CA MET A 501 -20.03 -11.19 18.34
C MET A 501 -19.78 -9.75 17.85
N PRO A 502 -18.81 -9.53 16.94
CA PRO A 502 -18.56 -8.19 16.43
C PRO A 502 -19.72 -7.74 15.54
N SER A 503 -20.06 -6.45 15.64
CA SER A 503 -21.04 -5.81 14.75
C SER A 503 -20.47 -5.59 13.35
N CYS A 504 -19.18 -5.28 13.26
CA CYS A 504 -18.43 -5.12 12.03
C CYS A 504 -17.10 -5.87 12.13
N LEU A 505 -16.80 -6.71 11.15
CA LEU A 505 -15.56 -7.45 11.06
C LEU A 505 -14.83 -7.08 9.76
N MET A 506 -13.65 -6.48 9.90
CA MET A 506 -12.79 -6.08 8.77
C MET A 506 -11.57 -6.99 8.70
N VAL A 507 -11.52 -7.86 7.69
CA VAL A 507 -10.50 -8.90 7.56
C VAL A 507 -9.48 -8.48 6.49
N GLN A 508 -8.22 -8.29 6.88
CA GLN A 508 -7.11 -7.96 5.98
C GLN A 508 -6.49 -9.22 5.39
N MET A 509 -6.31 -9.22 4.08
CA MET A 509 -5.75 -10.35 3.37
C MET A 509 -4.23 -10.44 3.58
N PRO A 510 -3.64 -11.66 3.56
CA PRO A 510 -2.23 -11.86 3.84
C PRO A 510 -1.35 -11.35 2.67
N ARG A 511 -1.06 -10.05 2.71
CA ARG A 511 -0.20 -9.33 1.76
C ARG A 511 1.03 -8.81 2.50
N PHE A 512 2.17 -8.79 1.81
CA PHE A 512 3.42 -8.25 2.34
C PHE A 512 3.96 -7.20 1.38
N GLY A 513 3.63 -5.93 1.65
CA GLY A 513 3.93 -4.80 0.76
C GLY A 513 3.27 -4.91 -0.61
N ASN A 514 3.64 -4.00 -1.52
CA ASN A 514 2.90 -3.78 -2.78
C ASN A 514 3.16 -4.84 -3.86
N LYS A 515 4.07 -5.79 -3.62
CA LYS A 515 4.52 -6.77 -4.63
C LYS A 515 4.22 -8.22 -4.25
N TYR A 516 4.04 -8.52 -2.97
CA TYR A 516 3.87 -9.90 -2.53
C TYR A 516 2.45 -10.15 -2.02
N LYS A 517 1.74 -10.98 -2.76
CA LYS A 517 0.46 -11.57 -2.37
C LYS A 517 0.72 -13.02 -2.00
N MET A 518 0.34 -13.47 -0.80
CA MET A 518 0.57 -14.86 -0.39
C MET A 518 -0.16 -15.84 -1.31
N PHE A 519 -1.40 -15.49 -1.67
CA PHE A 519 -2.25 -16.19 -2.62
C PHE A 519 -2.49 -15.31 -3.85
N SER A 520 -2.45 -15.91 -5.03
CA SER A 520 -2.74 -15.21 -6.27
C SER A 520 -4.24 -14.91 -6.43
N HIS A 521 -5.08 -15.72 -5.78
CA HIS A 521 -6.53 -15.65 -5.83
C HIS A 521 -7.12 -16.01 -4.47
N ILE A 522 -8.13 -15.26 -4.04
CA ILE A 522 -8.88 -15.53 -2.80
C ILE A 522 -10.36 -15.53 -3.16
N ILE A 523 -11.10 -16.55 -2.74
CA ILE A 523 -12.54 -16.65 -2.99
C ILE A 523 -13.28 -15.87 -1.89
N PRO A 524 -14.07 -14.83 -2.24
CA PRO A 524 -14.88 -14.10 -1.28
C PRO A 524 -15.93 -15.02 -0.67
N SER A 525 -16.01 -15.06 0.65
CA SER A 525 -17.15 -15.67 1.34
C SER A 525 -18.24 -14.62 1.45
N THR A 526 -19.42 -14.86 0.86
CA THR A 526 -20.56 -13.92 0.95
C THR A 526 -21.16 -13.89 2.36
N GLU A 527 -21.09 -15.01 3.07
CA GLU A 527 -21.38 -15.14 4.49
C GLU A 527 -20.16 -15.71 5.21
N LEU A 528 -19.85 -15.16 6.39
CA LEU A 528 -18.89 -15.74 7.33
C LEU A 528 -19.62 -16.31 8.53
N ASP A 529 -19.29 -17.53 8.91
CA ASP A 529 -19.76 -18.17 10.13
C ASP A 529 -18.66 -18.12 11.19
N ILE A 530 -18.91 -17.35 12.24
CA ILE A 530 -17.95 -17.13 13.33
C ILE A 530 -18.32 -17.90 14.60
N THR A 531 -19.37 -18.72 14.57
CA THR A 531 -19.89 -19.48 15.73
C THR A 531 -18.79 -20.23 16.46
N ASP A 532 -17.95 -20.92 15.70
CA ASP A 532 -16.91 -21.80 16.20
C ASP A 532 -15.62 -21.03 16.58
N LEU A 533 -15.58 -19.73 16.28
CA LEU A 533 -14.51 -18.79 16.64
C LEU A 533 -14.86 -17.96 17.88
N LEU A 534 -16.10 -17.99 18.35
CA LEU A 534 -16.51 -17.33 19.59
C LEU A 534 -15.96 -18.08 20.82
N TYR A 535 -15.63 -17.31 21.85
CA TYR A 535 -15.22 -17.80 23.15
C TYR A 535 -16.45 -18.27 23.93
N ASN A 536 -16.36 -19.44 24.59
CA ASN A 536 -17.44 -20.06 25.36
C ASN A 536 -18.78 -20.21 24.64
N SER A 537 -18.78 -20.30 23.31
CA SER A 537 -19.98 -20.63 22.54
C SER A 537 -20.23 -22.14 22.54
N PRO A 538 -21.49 -22.61 22.60
CA PRO A 538 -21.81 -24.00 22.30
C PRO A 538 -21.48 -24.29 20.84
N ARG A 539 -20.98 -25.50 20.56
CA ARG A 539 -20.54 -25.88 19.22
C ARG A 539 -21.05 -27.26 18.84
N GLU A 540 -21.26 -27.47 17.54
CA GLU A 540 -21.76 -28.74 17.02
C GLU A 540 -20.61 -29.67 16.65
N CYS A 541 -20.73 -30.94 17.04
CA CYS A 541 -19.83 -31.99 16.64
C CYS A 541 -19.89 -32.14 15.12
N PHE A 542 -18.72 -32.05 14.49
CA PHE A 542 -18.52 -32.18 13.05
C PHE A 542 -19.11 -33.48 12.45
N VAL A 543 -19.23 -34.55 13.26
CA VAL A 543 -19.68 -35.86 12.80
C VAL A 543 -21.18 -36.07 13.03
N CYS A 544 -21.67 -35.80 14.25
CA CYS A 544 -23.03 -36.16 14.65
C CYS A 544 -23.96 -34.99 14.94
N GLY A 545 -23.49 -33.73 14.86
CA GLY A 545 -24.27 -32.52 15.12
C GLY A 545 -24.54 -32.21 16.60
N HIS A 546 -24.39 -33.18 17.51
CA HIS A 546 -24.56 -32.95 18.95
C HIS A 546 -23.47 -32.06 19.54
N LEU A 547 -23.64 -31.58 20.78
CA LEU A 547 -22.68 -30.72 21.46
C LEU A 547 -21.24 -31.25 21.44
N ALA A 548 -20.31 -30.44 20.95
CA ALA A 548 -18.89 -30.74 20.90
C ALA A 548 -18.23 -30.44 22.25
N ALA A 549 -17.38 -31.37 22.70
CA ALA A 549 -16.59 -31.26 23.93
C ALA A 549 -15.09 -31.12 23.66
N TYR A 550 -14.66 -31.41 22.43
CA TYR A 550 -13.26 -31.38 22.03
C TYR A 550 -13.08 -30.68 20.68
N GLU A 551 -11.96 -29.98 20.49
CA GLU A 551 -11.49 -29.48 19.19
C GLU A 551 -10.10 -30.05 18.88
N CYS A 552 -9.80 -30.31 17.60
CA CYS A 552 -8.51 -30.84 17.19
C CYS A 552 -7.96 -30.08 15.98
N LEU A 553 -7.00 -29.19 16.23
CA LEU A 553 -6.33 -28.38 15.19
C LEU A 553 -5.64 -29.24 14.14
N GLN A 554 -5.03 -30.36 14.56
CA GLN A 554 -4.31 -31.27 13.68
C GLN A 554 -5.23 -32.02 12.71
N CYS A 555 -6.54 -32.07 12.98
CA CYS A 555 -7.51 -32.63 12.04
C CYS A 555 -7.91 -31.64 10.93
N LEU A 556 -7.65 -30.34 11.08
CA LEU A 556 -8.06 -29.31 10.12
C LEU A 556 -7.49 -29.54 8.70
N PRO A 557 -6.19 -29.85 8.50
CA PRO A 557 -5.63 -30.11 7.17
C PRO A 557 -5.98 -31.49 6.60
N ASP A 558 -6.66 -32.37 7.34
CA ASP A 558 -6.99 -33.72 6.87
C ASP A 558 -8.08 -33.67 5.78
N ARG A 559 -7.66 -33.81 4.52
CA ARG A 559 -8.53 -33.78 3.34
C ARG A 559 -9.55 -34.92 3.27
N LYS A 560 -9.42 -35.97 4.11
CA LYS A 560 -10.46 -37.02 4.21
C LYS A 560 -11.68 -36.53 4.99
N LEU A 561 -11.52 -35.49 5.79
CA LEU A 561 -12.60 -34.76 6.42
C LEU A 561 -12.96 -33.57 5.51
N GLN A 562 -14.21 -33.09 5.57
CA GLN A 562 -14.63 -31.94 4.75
C GLN A 562 -13.68 -30.75 4.98
N PRO A 563 -13.09 -30.15 3.92
CA PRO A 563 -12.17 -29.03 4.08
C PRO A 563 -12.80 -27.80 4.76
N GLY A 564 -11.97 -26.97 5.38
CA GLY A 564 -12.34 -25.62 5.84
C GLY A 564 -13.16 -25.52 7.11
N ARG A 565 -13.91 -26.55 7.52
CA ARG A 565 -14.64 -26.53 8.80
C ARG A 565 -13.75 -26.87 9.99
N ILE A 566 -13.86 -26.09 11.07
CA ILE A 566 -13.22 -26.38 12.36
C ILE A 566 -13.58 -27.78 12.84
N LYS A 567 -12.57 -28.53 13.30
CA LYS A 567 -12.72 -29.94 13.66
C LYS A 567 -12.97 -30.10 15.14
N GLN A 568 -14.25 -30.28 15.45
CA GLN A 568 -14.73 -30.42 16.83
C GLN A 568 -15.66 -31.61 16.98
N TYR A 569 -15.62 -32.24 18.13
CA TYR A 569 -16.16 -33.56 18.36
C TYR A 569 -16.82 -33.66 19.73
N CYS A 570 -17.93 -34.39 19.82
CA CYS A 570 -18.38 -34.92 21.10
C CYS A 570 -17.39 -35.99 21.59
N SER A 571 -17.47 -36.39 22.86
CA SER A 571 -16.55 -37.38 23.45
C SER A 571 -16.48 -38.69 22.65
N THR A 572 -17.63 -39.21 22.22
CA THR A 572 -17.70 -40.46 21.44
C THR A 572 -17.06 -40.32 20.05
N CYS A 573 -17.42 -39.28 19.32
CA CYS A 573 -16.88 -39.04 17.97
C CYS A 573 -15.38 -38.73 18.02
N ASN A 574 -14.92 -38.05 19.07
CA ASN A 574 -13.50 -37.77 19.28
C ASN A 574 -12.70 -39.08 19.34
N THR A 575 -13.14 -40.05 20.15
CA THR A 575 -12.48 -41.36 20.25
C THR A 575 -12.51 -42.12 18.93
N GLN A 576 -13.63 -42.11 18.22
CA GLN A 576 -13.78 -42.83 16.94
C GLN A 576 -12.92 -42.22 15.82
N VAL A 577 -12.86 -40.89 15.71
CA VAL A 577 -12.07 -40.23 14.66
C VAL A 577 -10.57 -40.43 14.88
N HIS A 578 -10.13 -40.37 16.13
CA HIS A 578 -8.72 -40.50 16.53
C HIS A 578 -8.27 -41.96 16.70
N SER A 579 -9.16 -42.95 16.57
CA SER A 579 -8.73 -44.37 16.47
C SER A 579 -8.08 -44.68 15.11
N HIS A 580 -8.31 -43.84 14.09
CA HIS A 580 -7.75 -44.01 12.75
C HIS A 580 -6.23 -43.80 12.76
N HIS A 581 -5.49 -44.69 12.09
CA HIS A 581 -4.03 -44.76 12.14
C HIS A 581 -3.30 -43.44 11.81
N THR A 582 -3.86 -42.58 10.95
CA THR A 582 -3.28 -41.26 10.62
C THR A 582 -3.52 -40.18 11.67
N ARG A 583 -4.42 -40.40 12.63
CA ARG A 583 -4.89 -39.39 13.60
C ARG A 583 -4.64 -39.77 15.05
N GLN A 584 -4.10 -40.96 15.31
CA GLN A 584 -3.77 -41.43 16.67
C GLN A 584 -2.74 -40.55 17.39
N SER A 585 -1.87 -39.88 16.64
CA SER A 585 -0.87 -38.96 17.18
C SER A 585 -1.40 -37.53 17.40
N HIS A 586 -2.66 -37.26 17.09
CA HIS A 586 -3.24 -35.95 17.31
C HIS A 586 -3.55 -35.75 18.80
N SER A 587 -3.55 -34.49 19.24
CA SER A 587 -3.86 -34.08 20.61
C SER A 587 -5.10 -33.19 20.60
N PRO A 588 -6.32 -33.76 20.75
CA PRO A 588 -7.55 -33.00 20.88
C PRO A 588 -7.56 -32.19 22.19
N LYS A 589 -7.96 -30.93 22.11
CA LYS A 589 -8.13 -30.02 23.24
C LYS A 589 -9.59 -30.05 23.71
N ALA A 590 -9.83 -30.00 25.02
CA ALA A 590 -11.18 -29.88 25.58
C ALA A 590 -11.70 -28.43 25.42
N LEU A 591 -12.99 -28.31 25.10
CA LEU A 591 -13.71 -27.04 24.99
C LEU A 591 -14.36 -26.69 26.34
N GLU A 592 -14.38 -25.39 26.68
CA GLU A 592 -15.16 -24.87 27.79
C GLU A 592 -16.61 -24.70 27.32
N VAL A 593 -17.51 -25.53 27.85
CA VAL A 593 -18.94 -25.50 27.53
C VAL A 593 -19.69 -24.81 28.68
N PRO A 594 -20.54 -23.80 28.42
CA PRO A 594 -21.39 -23.21 29.45
C PRO A 594 -22.30 -24.27 30.09
N ALA A 595 -22.39 -24.27 31.42
CA ALA A 595 -23.11 -25.29 32.19
C ALA A 595 -24.64 -25.35 31.91
N ASP A 596 -25.19 -24.29 31.30
CA ASP A 596 -26.63 -24.08 31.15
C ASP A 596 -27.21 -24.59 29.82
N VAL A 597 -26.38 -25.18 28.94
CA VAL A 597 -26.84 -25.65 27.61
C VAL A 597 -27.20 -27.12 27.67
N ALA A 598 -28.48 -27.44 27.49
CA ALA A 598 -28.93 -28.82 27.34
C ALA A 598 -28.31 -29.48 26.08
N PRO A 599 -27.94 -30.77 26.13
CA PRO A 599 -27.17 -31.45 25.08
C PRO A 599 -27.90 -31.55 23.73
N ASP A 600 -29.23 -31.43 23.73
CA ASP A 600 -30.10 -31.54 22.53
C ASP A 600 -30.58 -30.17 22.00
N THR A 601 -30.12 -29.06 22.57
CA THR A 601 -30.49 -27.72 22.08
C THR A 601 -29.71 -27.41 20.79
N PRO A 602 -30.39 -27.02 19.69
CA PRO A 602 -29.72 -26.59 18.47
C PRO A 602 -28.76 -25.44 18.74
N VAL A 603 -27.53 -25.52 18.22
CA VAL A 603 -26.53 -24.47 18.43
C VAL A 603 -26.89 -23.27 17.54
N PRO A 604 -27.07 -22.07 18.10
CA PRO A 604 -27.31 -20.88 17.28
C PRO A 604 -26.08 -20.62 16.39
N ARG A 605 -26.30 -20.48 15.08
CA ARG A 605 -25.23 -20.11 14.14
C ARG A 605 -25.15 -18.59 14.01
N HIS A 606 -23.99 -18.04 14.34
CA HIS A 606 -23.68 -16.63 14.24
C HIS A 606 -23.00 -16.35 12.90
N LYS A 607 -23.77 -15.84 11.95
CA LYS A 607 -23.32 -15.47 10.61
C LYS A 607 -23.19 -13.97 10.43
N MET A 608 -22.21 -13.55 9.65
CA MET A 608 -22.00 -12.18 9.20
C MET A 608 -22.06 -12.11 7.68
N GLN A 609 -22.53 -11.00 7.14
CA GLN A 609 -22.71 -10.81 5.70
C GLN A 609 -21.67 -9.87 5.12
N LEU A 610 -21.10 -10.24 3.98
CA LEU A 610 -20.17 -9.39 3.23
C LEU A 610 -20.93 -8.20 2.66
N PHE A 611 -20.45 -6.99 2.96
CA PHE A 611 -21.05 -5.76 2.42
C PHE A 611 -20.07 -4.89 1.64
N ALA A 612 -18.75 -5.04 1.83
CA ALA A 612 -17.78 -4.33 1.02
C ALA A 612 -16.46 -5.09 0.89
N VAL A 613 -15.74 -4.85 -0.21
CA VAL A 613 -14.39 -5.36 -0.47
C VAL A 613 -13.51 -4.24 -0.99
N LEU A 614 -12.45 -3.93 -0.26
CA LEU A 614 -11.39 -3.05 -0.72
C LEU A 614 -10.40 -3.86 -1.56
N CYS A 615 -10.05 -3.35 -2.73
CA CYS A 615 -9.08 -3.97 -3.63
C CYS A 615 -7.93 -3.02 -3.95
N ILE A 616 -6.72 -3.57 -4.06
CA ILE A 616 -5.52 -2.87 -4.51
C ILE A 616 -4.75 -3.73 -5.52
N GLN A 617 -4.48 -3.12 -6.67
CA GLN A 617 -3.66 -3.74 -7.72
C GLN A 617 -2.17 -3.42 -7.53
N THR A 618 -1.80 -2.13 -7.45
CA THR A 618 -0.41 -1.66 -7.25
C THR A 618 -0.29 -0.61 -6.16
N SER A 619 -1.03 0.48 -6.30
CA SER A 619 -0.97 1.71 -5.48
C SER A 619 -2.26 2.52 -5.59
N HIS A 620 -3.35 1.85 -5.98
CA HIS A 620 -4.64 2.48 -6.21
C HIS A 620 -5.73 1.60 -5.62
N TYR A 621 -6.40 2.14 -4.61
CA TYR A 621 -7.49 1.48 -3.92
C TYR A 621 -8.81 1.75 -4.65
N VAL A 622 -9.57 0.67 -4.86
CA VAL A 622 -10.94 0.70 -5.36
C VAL A 622 -11.82 -0.12 -4.43
N SER A 623 -13.13 0.04 -4.52
CA SER A 623 -14.04 -0.74 -3.68
C SER A 623 -15.18 -1.37 -4.45
N PHE A 624 -15.59 -2.54 -3.97
CA PHE A 624 -16.85 -3.18 -4.29
C PHE A 624 -17.76 -3.02 -3.08
N VAL A 625 -18.98 -2.54 -3.27
CA VAL A 625 -19.92 -2.28 -2.17
C VAL A 625 -21.29 -2.86 -2.50
N LYS A 626 -21.88 -3.56 -1.54
CA LYS A 626 -23.23 -4.08 -1.60
C LYS A 626 -24.21 -3.00 -1.15
N TYR A 627 -25.18 -2.68 -1.99
CA TYR A 627 -26.14 -1.59 -1.73
C TYR A 627 -27.54 -2.07 -1.35
N GLY A 628 -27.73 -3.39 -1.24
CA GLY A 628 -29.00 -3.99 -0.83
C GLY A 628 -28.87 -5.49 -0.55
N PRO A 629 -29.91 -6.10 0.04
CA PRO A 629 -29.94 -7.53 0.34
C PRO A 629 -29.85 -8.42 -0.91
N ASP A 630 -30.32 -7.94 -2.07
CA ASP A 630 -30.31 -8.73 -3.30
C ASP A 630 -28.89 -9.19 -3.67
N PRO A 631 -28.67 -10.47 -4.05
CA PRO A 631 -27.35 -10.98 -4.43
C PRO A 631 -26.66 -10.19 -5.54
N HIS A 632 -27.41 -9.57 -6.45
CA HIS A 632 -26.95 -8.78 -7.60
C HIS A 632 -26.73 -7.30 -7.27
N SER A 633 -27.04 -6.86 -6.06
CA SER A 633 -26.90 -5.45 -5.65
C SER A 633 -25.47 -5.07 -5.30
N TRP A 634 -24.59 -5.02 -6.31
CA TRP A 634 -23.19 -4.61 -6.20
C TRP A 634 -22.84 -3.37 -7.03
N LEU A 635 -22.03 -2.50 -6.43
CA LEU A 635 -21.39 -1.34 -7.06
C LEU A 635 -19.87 -1.49 -7.04
N PHE A 636 -19.23 -1.10 -8.13
CA PHE A 636 -17.80 -0.88 -8.23
C PHE A 636 -17.53 0.62 -8.21
N PHE A 637 -16.65 1.06 -7.31
CA PHE A 637 -16.27 2.47 -7.15
C PHE A 637 -14.77 2.68 -7.37
N ASP A 638 -14.45 3.68 -8.18
CA ASP A 638 -13.09 4.16 -8.42
C ASP A 638 -13.04 5.69 -8.27
N SER A 639 -12.27 6.18 -7.30
CA SER A 639 -12.20 7.62 -6.99
C SER A 639 -11.40 8.43 -8.00
N MET A 640 -10.60 7.76 -8.84
CA MET A 640 -9.72 8.37 -9.85
C MET A 640 -9.85 7.65 -11.20
N ALA A 641 -11.08 7.26 -11.56
CA ALA A 641 -11.38 6.50 -12.78
C ALA A 641 -10.91 7.19 -14.06
N ASP A 642 -10.96 8.52 -14.07
CA ASP A 642 -10.53 9.36 -15.19
C ASP A 642 -9.98 10.71 -14.67
N ARG A 643 -9.37 11.52 -15.54
CA ARG A 643 -8.82 12.84 -15.20
C ARG A 643 -9.13 13.86 -16.28
N CYS A 644 -9.64 15.01 -15.88
CA CYS A 644 -9.86 16.15 -16.77
C CYS A 644 -8.82 17.24 -16.49
N GLY A 645 -8.22 17.81 -17.54
CA GLY A 645 -7.23 18.88 -17.45
C GLY A 645 -5.78 18.38 -17.39
N ASP A 646 -4.84 19.33 -17.36
CA ASP A 646 -3.40 19.05 -17.37
C ASP A 646 -2.84 18.72 -15.98
N ASP A 647 -1.55 18.38 -15.89
CA ASP A 647 -0.94 17.99 -14.62
C ASP A 647 -0.96 19.06 -13.53
N LYS A 648 -1.20 20.33 -13.89
CA LYS A 648 -1.15 21.48 -12.97
C LYS A 648 -2.52 22.01 -12.56
N SER A 649 -3.55 21.85 -13.40
CA SER A 649 -4.90 22.37 -13.17
C SER A 649 -6.00 21.30 -13.30
N GLY A 650 -5.62 20.06 -13.57
CA GLY A 650 -6.56 18.96 -13.74
C GLY A 650 -7.11 18.39 -12.44
N TYR A 651 -8.31 17.83 -12.53
CA TYR A 651 -9.03 17.17 -11.45
C TYR A 651 -9.42 15.75 -11.86
N ASN A 652 -9.54 14.86 -10.87
CA ASN A 652 -9.97 13.48 -11.12
C ASN A 652 -11.49 13.41 -11.24
N ILE A 653 -11.97 12.46 -12.03
CA ILE A 653 -13.38 12.14 -12.22
C ILE A 653 -13.61 10.78 -11.56
N PRO A 654 -14.34 10.71 -10.44
CA PRO A 654 -14.71 9.43 -9.86
C PRO A 654 -15.84 8.79 -10.68
N GLU A 655 -15.90 7.47 -10.66
CA GLU A 655 -16.92 6.70 -11.37
C GLU A 655 -17.43 5.56 -10.50
N ILE A 656 -18.75 5.38 -10.53
CA ILE A 656 -19.43 4.23 -9.93
C ILE A 656 -20.14 3.46 -11.05
N ARG A 657 -19.87 2.15 -11.13
CA ARG A 657 -20.48 1.23 -12.08
C ARG A 657 -21.27 0.16 -11.33
N ALA A 658 -22.49 -0.11 -11.76
CA ALA A 658 -23.22 -1.28 -11.26
C ALA A 658 -22.59 -2.55 -11.85
N CYS A 659 -22.44 -3.59 -11.03
CA CYS A 659 -21.86 -4.87 -11.43
C CYS A 659 -22.71 -6.06 -10.95
N PRO A 660 -23.97 -6.20 -11.42
CA PRO A 660 -24.87 -7.29 -11.02
C PRO A 660 -24.33 -8.69 -11.36
N GLU A 661 -23.48 -8.79 -12.38
CA GLU A 661 -22.76 -10.01 -12.75
C GLU A 661 -21.86 -10.55 -11.62
N LEU A 662 -21.49 -9.70 -10.66
CA LEU A 662 -20.79 -10.14 -9.46
C LEU A 662 -21.67 -11.06 -8.60
N GLY A 663 -22.98 -10.79 -8.54
CA GLY A 663 -23.93 -11.62 -7.82
C GLY A 663 -24.02 -13.03 -8.40
N ASP A 664 -24.06 -13.14 -9.74
CA ASP A 664 -24.06 -14.44 -10.43
C ASP A 664 -22.77 -15.21 -10.12
N PHE A 665 -21.64 -14.53 -10.18
CA PHE A 665 -20.33 -15.12 -9.90
C PHE A 665 -20.22 -15.62 -8.46
N LEU A 666 -20.60 -14.79 -7.47
CA LEU A 666 -20.54 -15.15 -6.05
C LEU A 666 -21.57 -16.20 -5.63
N SER A 667 -22.60 -16.44 -6.45
CA SER A 667 -23.61 -17.48 -6.21
C SER A 667 -23.18 -18.86 -6.70
N GLN A 668 -22.06 -18.96 -7.43
CA GLN A 668 -21.51 -20.23 -7.88
C GLN A 668 -20.95 -21.05 -6.71
N PRO A 669 -21.01 -22.39 -6.77
CA PRO A 669 -20.44 -23.23 -5.73
C PRO A 669 -18.91 -23.05 -5.65
N GLU A 670 -18.37 -23.16 -4.43
CA GLU A 670 -16.94 -22.94 -4.15
C GLU A 670 -16.03 -23.81 -5.02
N GLU A 671 -16.46 -25.04 -5.36
CA GLU A 671 -15.68 -25.93 -6.21
C GLU A 671 -15.60 -25.47 -7.67
N GLU A 672 -16.62 -24.78 -8.18
CA GLU A 672 -16.60 -24.20 -9.53
C GLU A 672 -15.75 -22.94 -9.57
N LEU A 673 -15.89 -22.09 -8.55
CA LEU A 673 -15.02 -20.93 -8.34
C LEU A 673 -13.57 -21.38 -8.29
N ALA A 674 -13.24 -22.39 -7.48
CA ALA A 674 -11.90 -22.96 -7.35
C ALA A 674 -11.31 -23.51 -8.67
N ARG A 675 -12.18 -23.94 -9.61
CA ARG A 675 -11.79 -24.47 -10.93
C ARG A 675 -11.75 -23.40 -12.03
N ALA A 676 -12.38 -22.25 -11.81
CA ALA A 676 -12.43 -21.18 -12.80
C ALA A 676 -11.03 -20.61 -13.05
N ASN A 677 -10.70 -20.36 -14.32
CA ASN A 677 -9.44 -19.72 -14.69
C ASN A 677 -9.56 -18.19 -14.54
N PRO A 678 -8.87 -17.55 -13.57
CA PRO A 678 -9.07 -16.13 -13.30
C PRO A 678 -8.58 -15.21 -14.43
N SER A 679 -7.73 -15.72 -15.34
CA SER A 679 -7.29 -14.98 -16.53
C SER A 679 -8.38 -14.82 -17.60
N GLN A 680 -9.42 -15.66 -17.56
CA GLN A 680 -10.57 -15.60 -18.46
C GLN A 680 -11.78 -14.89 -17.82
N ALA A 681 -11.68 -14.56 -16.53
CA ALA A 681 -12.74 -13.87 -15.81
C ALA A 681 -12.88 -12.40 -16.30
N PRO A 682 -14.10 -11.84 -16.30
CA PRO A 682 -14.31 -10.42 -16.53
C PRO A 682 -13.42 -9.55 -15.63
N GLU A 683 -13.06 -8.36 -16.10
CA GLU A 683 -12.09 -7.49 -15.43
C GLU A 683 -12.40 -7.26 -13.95
N LEU A 684 -13.66 -6.94 -13.63
CA LEU A 684 -14.11 -6.68 -12.25
C LEU A 684 -14.00 -7.93 -11.36
N MET A 685 -14.31 -9.11 -11.89
CA MET A 685 -14.20 -10.38 -11.16
C MET A 685 -12.74 -10.72 -10.91
N ARG A 686 -11.88 -10.52 -11.91
CA ARG A 686 -10.43 -10.68 -11.78
C ARG A 686 -9.88 -9.74 -10.72
N ARG A 687 -10.30 -8.47 -10.71
CA ARG A 687 -9.89 -7.51 -9.67
C ARG A 687 -10.34 -7.97 -8.29
N LEU A 688 -11.58 -8.44 -8.13
CA LEU A 688 -12.05 -8.94 -6.84
C LEU A 688 -11.22 -10.14 -6.34
N LEU A 689 -10.96 -11.13 -7.20
CA LEU A 689 -10.24 -12.35 -6.81
C LEU A 689 -8.74 -12.13 -6.58
N CYS A 690 -8.09 -11.34 -7.46
CA CYS A 690 -6.64 -11.16 -7.44
C CYS A 690 -6.19 -9.99 -6.57
N ASP A 691 -7.02 -8.95 -6.47
CA ASP A 691 -6.64 -7.65 -5.92
C ASP A 691 -7.32 -7.36 -4.56
N SER A 692 -8.11 -8.28 -4.00
CA SER A 692 -8.71 -8.13 -2.67
C SER A 692 -7.70 -7.84 -1.55
N TYR A 693 -7.85 -6.69 -0.91
CA TYR A 693 -7.04 -6.20 0.19
C TYR A 693 -7.71 -6.45 1.55
N MET A 694 -8.97 -6.05 1.68
CA MET A 694 -9.74 -6.16 2.92
C MET A 694 -11.19 -6.50 2.61
N PHE A 695 -11.76 -7.44 3.35
CA PHE A 695 -13.17 -7.82 3.27
C PHE A 695 -13.91 -7.32 4.51
N LEU A 696 -15.04 -6.65 4.32
CA LEU A 696 -15.83 -6.03 5.37
C LEU A 696 -17.16 -6.76 5.53
N TYR A 697 -17.39 -7.24 6.73
CA TYR A 697 -18.57 -8.01 7.11
C TYR A 697 -19.36 -7.27 8.18
N GLN A 698 -20.68 -7.38 8.12
CA GLN A 698 -21.59 -6.79 9.09
C GLN A 698 -22.50 -7.85 9.71
N ASN A 699 -22.90 -7.62 10.95
CA ASN A 699 -23.93 -8.42 11.60
C ASN A 699 -25.32 -7.88 11.22
N PRO A 700 -26.17 -8.65 10.51
CA PRO A 700 -27.51 -8.20 10.14
C PRO A 700 -28.46 -8.04 11.36
N ALA A 701 -28.14 -8.63 12.51
CA ALA A 701 -29.01 -8.65 13.70
C ALA A 701 -28.78 -7.49 14.69
N THR A 702 -27.61 -6.84 14.67
CA THR A 702 -27.28 -5.74 15.60
C THR A 702 -26.50 -4.63 14.88
N PRO A 703 -27.15 -3.51 14.49
CA PRO A 703 -26.41 -2.28 14.18
C PRO A 703 -25.72 -1.78 15.46
N LEU A 704 -24.51 -1.19 15.36
CA LEU A 704 -23.68 -0.80 16.51
C LEU A 704 -24.43 0.08 17.51
N SER A 705 -24.93 -0.43 18.63
CA SER A 705 -25.45 0.41 19.72
C SER A 705 -24.31 0.81 20.66
N ASN A 706 -24.19 2.09 21.01
CA ASN A 706 -23.21 2.54 22.01
C ASN A 706 -23.50 1.90 23.39
N PRO A 707 -22.48 1.38 24.11
CA PRO A 707 -22.67 0.80 25.44
C PRO A 707 -22.89 1.82 26.58
N ASN A 708 -23.08 3.11 26.29
CA ASN A 708 -23.24 4.16 27.31
C ASN A 708 -24.69 4.44 27.75
N HIS A 709 -25.64 3.57 27.44
CA HIS A 709 -26.94 3.57 28.11
C HIS A 709 -26.97 2.47 29.17
N GLN A 710 -26.38 2.76 30.34
CA GLN A 710 -27.02 2.32 31.57
C GLN A 710 -28.34 3.08 31.64
N GLU A 711 -29.45 2.38 31.36
CA GLU A 711 -30.78 2.88 31.73
C GLU A 711 -30.86 3.09 33.27
N PRO A 712 -31.69 4.05 33.71
CA PRO A 712 -31.67 4.60 35.08
C PRO A 712 -32.07 3.64 36.20
#